data_AF-A0A1W2H294-F1
#
_entry.id   AF-A0A1W2H294-F1
#
_cell.length_a   1.000
_cell.length_b   1.000
_cell.length_c   1.000
_cell.angle_alpha   90.00
_cell.angle_beta   90.00
_cell.angle_gamma   90.00
#
_symmetry.space_group_name_H-M   'P 1'
#
loop_
_entity.id
_entity.type
_entity.pdbx_description
1 polymer ?
#
loop_
_entity_poly.entity_id
_entity_poly.type
_entity_poly.pdbx_seq_one_letter_code
_entity_poly.pdbx_strand_id
1 'polypeptide(L)'
;MRKTTQFRHIFQYVTLLFLFISIISCQSEQKDGNNGSKALMGRGYGINNITLIVEDLDSARKYYNEVLGFDIPVSEMTNKGIFEGTVTITIPFPDMSTLDLLSLEDSVLVSSKDSLVLDFFSRFKGVGFYSLSSSSVDSTYSWLTSRGFELDSLRTYNIANPVPQSSHWVDDQSQIFKVGFVTKKLPNPLPEFVEFSDFPYERMHEWKSFYNMTREFLRHPNGVLGIAAIKVVVEDLEAARKEFKKLGLLELEEIPSENLIRFKIKRNQELHIISPKTSDDALAGFLKQRGSGVFAIVFEVQDLKATHDLLSEKLPKEALLEDLLQNSVTVLKEYAFGVQLEFVEEPEEQAMLAEQLKLNFGSKLDSTAMLYAEGMYLKYCALCHGENREGYAADFAPSLRSHSLMATAQSSNFLRYTIQYGRANTAMAGYYKEQGGPLEYIDVELILKWLNESSGVEKPIELSRDPIKGDVQLGSRIYAEKCAACHGSNGEGISAPALGNPMLLATATDHFLRYAIAEGRDGTPMLAFKDSLSGDEIDAVTAFLRSRASGWDVPEPTAVSLPTPEEYIINPEGGQPDFELREGLYLSAAQLNKAMEDGMRLVLLDARSEVAWRQTHIPGAIPVPYYNEPETFVKDIPNDGTWIIAYCACPHAASGQVISKLKKYGFKNTAILDEGILVWAQLGYPVQIGN
;
A
#
# COMPACT_ATOMS: atom_id res chain seq x y z
N MET A 1 -62.13 19.79 -34.31
CA MET A 1 -61.06 19.64 -33.29
C MET A 1 -59.76 19.24 -33.99
N ARG A 2 -58.65 19.90 -33.63
CA ARG A 2 -57.29 19.88 -34.22
C ARG A 2 -56.72 18.44 -34.30
N LYS A 3 -56.17 17.94 -35.43
CA LYS A 3 -54.87 18.20 -36.11
C LYS A 3 -53.65 17.93 -35.19
N THR A 4 -52.97 16.77 -35.31
CA THR A 4 -51.84 16.36 -36.22
C THR A 4 -50.44 16.64 -35.64
N THR A 5 -49.47 15.80 -36.07
CA THR A 5 -47.99 15.89 -36.04
C THR A 5 -47.28 15.61 -34.70
N GLN A 6 -46.48 14.53 -34.55
CA GLN A 6 -45.14 14.21 -35.14
C GLN A 6 -44.01 14.74 -34.22
N PHE A 7 -42.98 13.91 -33.95
CA PHE A 7 -41.59 14.15 -33.47
C PHE A 7 -41.21 13.04 -32.45
N ARG A 8 -40.68 11.84 -32.79
CA ARG A 8 -39.35 11.44 -33.32
C ARG A 8 -38.30 12.57 -33.45
N HIS A 9 -37.08 12.30 -32.97
CA HIS A 9 -35.91 13.18 -32.74
C HIS A 9 -36.03 13.90 -31.38
N ILE A 10 -35.28 13.53 -30.34
CA ILE A 10 -33.85 13.87 -30.14
C ILE A 10 -33.17 12.71 -29.38
N PHE A 11 -32.46 11.84 -30.10
CA PHE A 11 -31.48 10.89 -29.56
C PHE A 11 -30.44 10.65 -30.65
N GLN A 12 -29.78 11.74 -31.06
CA GLN A 12 -28.70 11.78 -32.04
C GLN A 12 -28.20 13.23 -32.08
N TYR A 13 -27.24 13.58 -31.22
CA TYR A 13 -26.27 14.68 -31.36
C TYR A 13 -25.41 14.68 -30.09
N VAL A 14 -24.41 13.79 -30.02
CA VAL A 14 -23.02 14.10 -29.59
C VAL A 14 -22.18 12.96 -30.17
N THR A 15 -21.91 13.02 -31.46
CA THR A 15 -20.82 12.26 -32.09
C THR A 15 -20.10 13.27 -32.96
N LEU A 16 -18.77 13.35 -32.76
CA LEU A 16 -17.81 14.29 -33.35
C LEU A 16 -17.83 15.73 -32.80
N LEU A 17 -17.05 15.95 -31.74
CA LEU A 17 -16.16 17.11 -31.67
C LEU A 17 -14.81 16.62 -31.09
N PHE A 18 -13.77 16.63 -31.94
CA PHE A 18 -12.32 16.73 -31.65
C PHE A 18 -11.85 16.20 -30.27
N LEU A 19 -11.25 15.01 -30.16
CA LEU A 19 -9.86 14.71 -30.58
C LEU A 19 -8.84 15.82 -30.22
N PHE A 20 -8.90 16.28 -28.97
CA PHE A 20 -7.78 16.85 -28.21
C PHE A 20 -8.01 16.56 -26.71
N ILE A 21 -7.95 15.28 -26.34
CA ILE A 21 -7.69 14.92 -24.94
C ILE A 21 -6.17 14.85 -24.84
N SER A 22 -5.64 15.85 -24.13
CA SER A 22 -4.24 15.98 -23.76
C SER A 22 -3.72 14.64 -23.25
N ILE A 23 -2.76 14.09 -23.98
CA ILE A 23 -1.93 12.97 -23.57
C ILE A 23 -0.90 13.53 -22.59
N ILE A 24 -1.33 13.92 -21.39
CA ILE A 24 -0.43 14.21 -20.27
C ILE A 24 -1.12 13.66 -19.02
N SER A 25 -0.36 12.90 -18.23
CA SER A 25 -0.73 12.28 -16.95
C SER A 25 -1.51 10.97 -17.03
N CYS A 26 -0.88 9.96 -17.62
CA CYS A 26 -0.94 8.59 -17.12
C CYS A 26 0.34 7.88 -17.57
N GLN A 27 1.50 8.42 -17.17
CA GLN A 27 2.65 7.54 -17.01
C GLN A 27 2.33 6.70 -15.79
N SER A 28 1.93 5.46 -16.07
CA SER A 28 1.98 4.33 -15.14
C SER A 28 3.07 4.54 -14.11
N GLU A 29 2.76 4.32 -12.83
CA GLU A 29 3.77 3.88 -11.87
C GLU A 29 4.69 2.92 -12.60
N GLN A 30 5.95 3.33 -12.76
CA GLN A 30 6.97 2.45 -13.32
C GLN A 30 6.81 1.14 -12.59
N LYS A 31 6.55 0.05 -13.33
CA LYS A 31 6.70 -1.29 -12.78
C LYS A 31 8.09 -1.31 -12.14
N ASP A 32 8.12 -1.28 -10.81
CA ASP A 32 9.29 -1.54 -9.99
C ASP A 32 9.66 -2.99 -10.25
N GLY A 33 10.27 -3.21 -11.41
CA GLY A 33 10.82 -4.48 -11.84
C GLY A 33 11.87 -4.89 -10.83
N ASN A 34 11.95 -6.20 -10.63
CA ASN A 34 12.72 -6.91 -9.61
C ASN A 34 14.26 -6.80 -9.79
N ASN A 35 14.77 -5.61 -10.12
CA ASN A 35 16.17 -5.24 -10.22
C ASN A 35 16.37 -4.01 -9.34
N GLY A 36 16.73 -4.26 -8.07
CA GLY A 36 16.66 -3.29 -6.97
C GLY A 36 17.18 -1.89 -7.29
N SER A 37 16.57 -0.89 -6.66
CA SER A 37 17.23 0.17 -5.87
C SER A 37 18.43 0.94 -6.43
N LYS A 38 18.91 0.69 -7.65
CA LYS A 38 20.27 1.05 -8.07
C LYS A 38 20.34 2.46 -8.64
N ALA A 39 19.93 3.44 -7.84
CA ALA A 39 20.36 4.81 -7.98
C ALA A 39 19.92 5.63 -6.77
N LEU A 40 20.87 6.09 -5.96
CA LEU A 40 20.69 7.11 -4.92
C LEU A 40 19.89 6.73 -3.66
N MET A 41 18.58 6.44 -3.72
CA MET A 41 17.71 6.31 -2.52
C MET A 41 17.20 4.88 -2.23
N GLY A 42 17.36 3.95 -3.17
CA GLY A 42 16.81 2.60 -3.04
C GLY A 42 15.29 2.59 -2.80
N ARG A 43 14.83 1.87 -1.76
CA ARG A 43 13.42 1.84 -1.32
C ARG A 43 13.04 3.00 -0.39
N GLY A 44 13.91 4.00 -0.25
CA GLY A 44 13.63 5.21 0.51
C GLY A 44 12.35 5.91 0.04
N TYR A 45 11.68 6.57 0.98
CA TYR A 45 10.35 7.15 0.81
C TYR A 45 10.34 8.59 0.28
N GLY A 46 11.48 9.15 -0.14
CA GLY A 46 11.58 10.49 -0.68
C GLY A 46 12.17 11.49 0.31
N ILE A 47 11.57 12.67 0.45
CA ILE A 47 11.97 13.68 1.44
C ILE A 47 11.81 13.08 2.84
N ASN A 48 12.89 13.06 3.61
CA ASN A 48 12.87 12.61 4.99
C ASN A 48 12.57 13.77 5.94
N ASN A 49 13.44 14.77 5.97
CA ASN A 49 13.24 15.94 6.82
C ASN A 49 13.82 17.23 6.22
N ILE A 50 13.37 18.34 6.77
CA ILE A 50 13.99 19.66 6.63
C ILE A 50 14.31 20.19 8.02
N THR A 51 15.54 20.63 8.25
CA THR A 51 15.98 21.15 9.55
C THR A 51 16.04 22.68 9.53
N LEU A 52 15.11 23.31 10.25
CA LEU A 52 15.02 24.74 10.46
C LEU A 52 15.77 25.16 11.71
N ILE A 53 16.78 26.02 11.54
CA ILE A 53 17.58 26.54 12.64
C ILE A 53 16.85 27.74 13.26
N VAL A 54 16.58 27.67 14.55
CA VAL A 54 15.91 28.70 15.34
C VAL A 54 16.78 29.13 16.52
N GLU A 55 16.60 30.35 17.04
CA GLU A 55 17.34 30.76 18.26
C GLU A 55 16.72 30.15 19.50
N ASP A 56 15.41 30.30 19.64
CA ASP A 56 14.66 29.83 20.80
C ASP A 56 13.65 28.78 20.35
N LEU A 57 13.87 27.55 20.79
CA LEU A 57 13.10 26.39 20.35
C LEU A 57 11.65 26.47 20.84
N ASP A 58 11.42 26.99 22.05
CA ASP A 58 10.08 27.12 22.62
C ASP A 58 9.25 28.21 21.93
N SER A 59 9.85 29.36 21.63
CA SER A 59 9.19 30.44 20.88
C SER A 59 8.88 30.00 19.47
N ALA A 60 9.80 29.30 18.80
CA ALA A 60 9.57 28.75 17.47
C ALA A 60 8.45 27.70 17.48
N ARG A 61 8.48 26.75 18.42
CA ARG A 61 7.42 25.75 18.63
C ARG A 61 6.06 26.41 18.80
N LYS A 62 5.98 27.37 19.72
CA LYS A 62 4.73 28.10 20.01
C LYS A 62 4.22 28.85 18.78
N TYR A 63 5.10 29.53 18.05
CA TYR A 63 4.72 30.25 16.85
C TYR A 63 4.24 29.32 15.72
N TYR A 64 4.99 28.24 15.44
CA TYR A 64 4.59 27.27 14.43
C TYR A 64 3.25 26.61 14.79
N ASN A 65 2.98 26.38 16.07
CA ASN A 65 1.73 25.81 16.52
C ASN A 65 0.55 26.80 16.50
N GLU A 66 0.68 27.94 17.18
CA GLU A 66 -0.44 28.86 17.43
C GLU A 66 -0.69 29.83 16.27
N VAL A 67 0.34 30.16 15.48
CA VAL A 67 0.27 31.15 14.39
C VAL A 67 0.24 30.48 13.02
N LEU A 68 1.17 29.55 12.78
CA LEU A 68 1.28 28.88 11.48
C LEU A 68 0.43 27.61 11.38
N GLY A 69 -0.20 27.17 12.47
CA GLY A 69 -1.19 26.09 12.48
C GLY A 69 -0.61 24.68 12.30
N PHE A 70 0.66 24.45 12.64
CA PHE A 70 1.22 23.10 12.70
C PHE A 70 0.82 22.44 14.03
N ASP A 71 0.15 21.28 13.99
CA ASP A 71 -0.05 20.52 15.22
C ASP A 71 1.31 20.02 15.77
N ILE A 72 1.70 20.56 16.93
CA ILE A 72 2.93 20.20 17.63
C ILE A 72 2.54 19.93 19.08
N PRO A 73 2.60 18.67 19.55
CA PRO A 73 2.28 18.34 20.92
C PRO A 73 3.10 19.18 21.90
N VAL A 74 2.47 19.63 22.99
CA VAL A 74 3.19 20.26 24.11
C VAL A 74 3.92 19.14 24.87
N SER A 75 5.08 18.74 24.35
CA SER A 75 5.98 17.80 25.01
C SER A 75 6.90 18.57 25.97
N GLU A 76 7.01 18.13 27.24
CA GLU A 76 8.06 18.58 28.16
C GLU A 76 9.47 18.09 27.74
N MET A 77 9.56 17.17 26.78
CA MET A 77 10.80 16.54 26.32
C MET A 77 11.23 17.13 24.98
N THR A 78 12.29 17.94 24.99
CA THR A 78 13.12 18.20 23.82
C THR A 78 13.99 16.99 23.55
N ASN A 79 14.10 16.59 22.28
CA ASN A 79 15.01 15.50 21.91
C ASN A 79 16.41 16.06 21.75
N LYS A 80 17.43 15.27 22.08
CA LYS A 80 18.80 15.58 21.65
C LYS A 80 18.81 15.65 20.13
N GLY A 81 19.32 16.76 19.60
CA GLY A 81 19.45 16.98 18.18
C GLY A 81 20.55 16.11 17.58
N ILE A 82 20.56 16.06 16.25
CA ILE A 82 21.51 15.27 15.46
C ILE A 82 22.98 15.75 15.57
N PHE A 83 23.20 16.95 16.11
CA PHE A 83 24.54 17.48 16.40
C PHE A 83 24.72 17.59 17.92
N GLU A 84 25.90 17.23 18.40
CA GLU A 84 26.22 17.35 19.82
C GLU A 84 26.08 18.81 20.29
N GLY A 85 25.36 19.04 21.39
CA GLY A 85 25.03 20.37 21.89
C GLY A 85 23.85 21.03 21.18
N THR A 86 22.98 20.26 20.53
CA THR A 86 21.73 20.75 19.93
C THR A 86 20.51 20.03 20.47
N VAL A 87 19.37 20.72 20.47
CA VAL A 87 18.05 20.19 20.82
C VAL A 87 17.09 20.35 19.64
N THR A 88 16.16 19.41 19.50
CA THR A 88 15.23 19.40 18.37
C THR A 88 13.80 19.04 18.75
N ILE A 89 12.86 19.57 17.96
CA ILE A 89 11.45 19.19 17.91
C ILE A 89 11.13 18.78 16.48
N THR A 90 10.53 17.60 16.32
CA THR A 90 10.12 17.07 15.02
C THR A 90 8.62 17.22 14.84
N ILE A 91 8.22 17.75 13.69
CA ILE A 91 6.83 17.91 13.27
C ILE A 91 6.60 16.90 12.13
N PRO A 92 5.93 15.76 12.39
CA PRO A 92 5.70 14.74 11.37
C PRO A 92 4.51 15.07 10.49
N PHE A 93 4.56 14.63 9.22
CA PHE A 93 3.47 14.79 8.27
C PHE A 93 2.94 13.44 7.78
N PRO A 94 1.69 13.37 7.27
CA PRO A 94 1.12 12.18 6.66
C PRO A 94 1.99 11.54 5.59
N ASP A 95 2.69 12.33 4.77
CA ASP A 95 3.64 11.85 3.76
C ASP A 95 5.01 11.40 4.32
N MET A 96 5.08 11.09 5.62
CA MET A 96 6.27 10.60 6.31
C MET A 96 7.46 11.57 6.32
N SER A 97 7.36 12.73 5.66
CA SER A 97 8.35 13.78 5.78
C SER A 97 8.16 14.50 7.12
N THR A 98 9.22 15.18 7.58
CA THR A 98 9.16 15.97 8.81
C THR A 98 9.76 17.37 8.64
N LEU A 99 9.28 18.29 9.47
CA LEU A 99 9.95 19.56 9.72
C LEU A 99 10.57 19.52 11.11
N ASP A 100 11.90 19.63 11.18
CA ASP A 100 12.64 19.64 12.43
C ASP A 100 13.00 21.08 12.81
N LEU A 101 12.56 21.53 13.98
CA LEU A 101 13.05 22.77 14.59
C LEU A 101 14.28 22.43 15.42
N LEU A 102 15.40 23.13 15.20
CA LEU A 102 16.66 22.86 15.89
C LEU A 102 17.24 24.14 16.51
N SER A 103 17.66 24.05 17.77
CA SER A 103 18.41 25.11 18.47
C SER A 103 19.66 24.57 19.16
N LEU A 104 20.59 25.47 19.50
CA LEU A 104 21.79 25.19 20.30
C LEU A 104 21.42 25.06 21.79
N GLU A 105 22.06 24.13 22.50
CA GLU A 105 21.94 24.05 23.96
C GLU A 105 22.70 25.20 24.64
N ASP A 106 22.09 25.83 25.65
CA ASP A 106 22.64 26.98 26.39
C ASP A 106 23.97 26.68 27.15
N SER A 107 24.37 25.41 27.28
CA SER A 107 25.38 24.98 28.27
C SER A 107 26.54 24.12 27.75
N VAL A 108 27.01 24.33 26.51
CA VAL A 108 28.25 23.68 26.04
C VAL A 108 29.23 24.65 25.38
N LEU A 109 30.45 24.71 25.91
CA LEU A 109 31.66 25.21 25.23
C LEU A 109 32.04 24.19 24.15
N VAL A 110 31.58 24.35 22.92
CA VAL A 110 31.80 23.31 21.91
C VAL A 110 33.19 23.43 21.27
N SER A 111 34.15 22.64 21.76
CA SER A 111 35.31 22.20 20.99
C SER A 111 35.03 20.82 20.38
N SER A 112 34.17 20.75 19.35
CA SER A 112 33.84 19.48 18.65
C SER A 112 34.16 19.53 17.15
N LYS A 113 34.10 18.37 16.50
CA LYS A 113 34.29 18.20 15.05
C LYS A 113 33.26 18.98 14.20
N ASP A 114 32.12 19.37 14.77
CA ASP A 114 31.02 20.07 14.08
C ASP A 114 31.08 21.61 14.24
N SER A 115 32.21 22.17 14.70
CA SER A 115 32.37 23.62 14.93
C SER A 115 31.95 24.51 13.76
N LEU A 116 32.17 24.09 12.51
CA LEU A 116 31.73 24.82 11.31
C LEU A 116 30.19 24.92 11.21
N VAL A 117 29.48 23.85 11.57
CA VAL A 117 28.01 23.78 11.55
C VAL A 117 27.42 24.64 12.65
N LEU A 118 27.99 24.58 13.85
CA LEU A 118 27.52 25.35 15.00
C LEU A 118 27.79 26.85 14.83
N ASP A 119 28.93 27.22 14.24
CA ASP A 119 29.22 28.61 13.86
C ASP A 119 28.31 29.13 12.73
N PHE A 120 27.82 28.24 11.86
CA PHE A 120 26.80 28.60 10.89
C PHE A 120 25.44 28.84 11.57
N PHE A 121 25.04 27.96 12.50
CA PHE A 121 23.78 28.07 13.25
C PHE A 121 23.69 29.33 14.12
N SER A 122 24.83 29.79 14.66
CA SER A 122 24.89 31.01 15.46
C SER A 122 24.72 32.28 14.63
N ARG A 123 25.02 32.24 13.32
CA ARG A 123 25.03 33.41 12.43
C ARG A 123 23.80 33.51 11.53
N PHE A 124 23.14 32.40 11.20
CA PHE A 124 22.06 32.37 10.22
C PHE A 124 20.82 31.61 10.72
N LYS A 125 19.64 32.20 10.48
CA LYS A 125 18.33 31.59 10.71
C LYS A 125 17.68 31.16 9.41
N GLY A 126 16.87 30.11 9.44
CA GLY A 126 16.32 29.45 8.25
C GLY A 126 16.87 28.03 8.08
N VAL A 127 16.54 27.39 6.96
CA VAL A 127 16.85 25.96 6.75
C VAL A 127 18.36 25.69 6.63
N GLY A 128 18.88 24.91 7.57
CA GLY A 128 20.28 24.49 7.58
C GLY A 128 20.56 23.34 6.62
N PHE A 129 19.70 22.33 6.67
CA PHE A 129 19.86 21.06 5.97
C PHE A 129 18.50 20.51 5.55
N TYR A 130 18.52 19.62 4.57
CA TYR A 130 17.40 18.76 4.22
C TYR A 130 17.96 17.39 3.86
N SER A 131 17.17 16.35 4.10
CA SER A 131 17.59 14.99 3.83
C SER A 131 16.56 14.19 3.04
N LEU A 132 17.09 13.21 2.31
CA LEU A 132 16.32 12.23 1.59
C LEU A 132 16.45 10.87 2.29
N SER A 133 15.34 10.15 2.36
CA SER A 133 15.28 8.80 2.89
C SER A 133 16.01 7.85 1.96
N SER A 134 16.91 7.04 2.52
CA SER A 134 17.57 5.93 1.84
C SER A 134 17.28 4.63 2.58
N SER A 135 17.01 3.57 1.82
CA SER A 135 16.90 2.22 2.40
C SER A 135 18.26 1.56 2.65
N SER A 136 19.37 2.21 2.28
CA SER A 136 20.73 1.74 2.54
C SER A 136 21.71 2.89 2.26
N VAL A 137 22.21 3.55 3.31
CA VAL A 137 23.21 4.62 3.14
C VAL A 137 24.54 4.09 2.59
N ASP A 138 24.88 2.81 2.79
CA ASP A 138 26.05 2.18 2.17
C ASP A 138 25.92 2.08 0.65
N SER A 139 24.73 1.72 0.18
CA SER A 139 24.41 1.70 -1.26
C SER A 139 24.42 3.11 -1.85
N THR A 140 23.87 4.09 -1.12
CA THR A 140 23.92 5.51 -1.49
C THR A 140 25.35 6.03 -1.55
N TYR A 141 26.18 5.71 -0.55
CA TYR A 141 27.59 6.07 -0.50
C TYR A 141 28.34 5.55 -1.72
N SER A 142 28.19 4.25 -2.02
CA SER A 142 28.81 3.60 -3.18
C SER A 142 28.34 4.23 -4.49
N TRP A 143 27.05 4.56 -4.60
CA TRP A 143 26.49 5.22 -5.77
C TRP A 143 27.10 6.60 -6.01
N LEU A 144 27.16 7.44 -4.99
CA LEU A 144 27.67 8.81 -5.08
C LEU A 144 29.19 8.84 -5.31
N THR A 145 29.95 7.98 -4.64
CA THR A 145 31.41 7.86 -4.86
C THR A 145 31.74 7.37 -6.27
N SER A 146 30.96 6.44 -6.84
CA SER A 146 31.13 5.99 -8.23
C SER A 146 30.93 7.13 -9.25
N ARG A 147 30.23 8.19 -8.85
CA ARG A 147 30.03 9.42 -9.63
C ARG A 147 31.09 10.46 -9.33
N GLY A 148 32.03 10.23 -8.42
CA GLY A 148 33.08 11.18 -8.09
C GLY A 148 32.58 12.33 -7.22
N PHE A 149 31.71 12.02 -6.25
CA PHE A 149 31.45 12.89 -5.10
C PHE A 149 32.36 12.48 -3.93
N GLU A 150 32.86 13.46 -3.19
CA GLU A 150 33.53 13.26 -1.90
C GLU A 150 32.50 13.34 -0.78
N LEU A 151 32.41 12.30 0.05
CA LEU A 151 31.42 12.16 1.11
C LEU A 151 32.06 12.19 2.49
N ASP A 152 31.34 12.75 3.46
CA ASP A 152 31.71 12.66 4.87
C ASP A 152 31.76 11.20 5.33
N SER A 153 32.48 10.94 6.43
CA SER A 153 32.41 9.63 7.09
C SER A 153 30.98 9.33 7.53
N LEU A 154 30.53 8.09 7.31
CA LEU A 154 29.25 7.58 7.80
C LEU A 154 29.07 7.95 9.29
N ARG A 155 27.94 8.60 9.61
CA ARG A 155 27.59 8.96 10.99
C ARG A 155 26.48 8.04 11.46
N THR A 156 26.62 7.50 12.68
CA THR A 156 25.63 6.65 13.34
C THR A 156 25.15 7.34 14.61
N TYR A 157 23.83 7.39 14.79
CA TYR A 157 23.17 7.98 15.93
C TYR A 157 22.21 6.98 16.56
N ASN A 158 22.24 6.84 17.88
CA ASN A 158 21.28 6.01 18.60
C ASN A 158 20.16 6.90 19.15
N ILE A 159 18.90 6.54 18.89
CA ILE A 159 17.73 7.20 19.47
C ILE A 159 17.07 6.23 20.44
N ALA A 160 16.81 6.70 21.67
CA ALA A 160 16.06 5.94 22.66
C ALA A 160 14.60 5.79 22.20
N ASN A 161 14.08 4.56 22.26
CA ASN A 161 12.68 4.32 21.90
C ASN A 161 11.75 5.03 22.91
N PRO A 162 10.80 5.87 22.47
CA PRO A 162 9.93 6.65 23.36
C PRO A 162 8.85 5.81 24.07
N VAL A 163 8.74 4.51 23.79
CA VAL A 163 7.76 3.60 24.41
C VAL A 163 8.40 2.84 25.57
N PRO A 164 7.97 3.06 26.84
CA PRO A 164 8.41 2.25 27.97
C PRO A 164 7.92 0.80 27.81
N GLN A 165 8.82 -0.16 28.01
CA GLN A 165 8.66 -1.59 27.76
C GLN A 165 7.44 -2.24 28.46
N SER A 166 6.74 -3.08 27.70
CA SER A 166 5.99 -4.23 28.25
C SER A 166 6.28 -5.56 27.54
N SER A 167 7.24 -5.64 26.62
CA SER A 167 7.57 -6.92 25.94
C SER A 167 9.05 -7.06 25.56
N HIS A 168 9.57 -8.27 25.78
CA HIS A 168 10.99 -8.65 25.75
C HIS A 168 11.62 -8.83 24.34
N TRP A 169 11.19 -8.07 23.32
CA TRP A 169 11.53 -8.42 21.92
C TRP A 169 12.02 -7.28 21.00
N VAL A 170 12.41 -6.11 21.52
CA VAL A 170 12.98 -5.03 20.68
C VAL A 170 14.17 -4.40 21.41
N ASP A 171 15.26 -4.14 20.69
CA ASP A 171 16.42 -3.40 21.22
C ASP A 171 15.97 -2.01 21.74
N ASP A 172 16.56 -1.56 22.86
CA ASP A 172 16.16 -0.33 23.56
C ASP A 172 16.47 0.96 22.77
N GLN A 173 17.09 0.85 21.60
CA GLN A 173 17.57 1.96 20.78
C GLN A 173 17.43 1.64 19.28
N SER A 174 16.82 2.55 18.53
CA SER A 174 16.86 2.53 17.06
C SER A 174 18.08 3.28 16.56
N GLN A 175 18.69 2.82 15.47
CA GLN A 175 19.86 3.46 14.87
C GLN A 175 19.46 4.28 13.65
N ILE A 176 19.98 5.50 13.57
CA ILE A 176 19.95 6.33 12.37
C ILE A 176 21.35 6.33 11.76
N PHE A 177 21.43 5.99 10.48
CA PHE A 177 22.64 6.14 9.69
C PHE A 177 22.49 7.32 8.74
N LYS A 178 23.57 8.09 8.61
CA LYS A 178 23.58 9.31 7.81
C LYS A 178 24.85 9.43 6.97
N VAL A 179 24.68 9.85 5.73
CA VAL A 179 25.78 10.24 4.84
C VAL A 179 25.48 11.59 4.20
N GLY A 180 26.48 12.48 4.21
CA GLY A 180 26.44 13.79 3.58
C GLY A 180 27.70 14.01 2.73
N PHE A 181 27.79 15.18 2.09
CA PHE A 181 28.94 15.56 1.28
C PHE A 181 30.02 16.26 2.12
N VAL A 182 31.29 16.05 1.79
CA VAL A 182 32.38 16.83 2.39
C VAL A 182 32.21 18.29 1.96
N THR A 183 31.78 19.15 2.88
CA THR A 183 31.62 20.58 2.60
C THR A 183 32.63 21.44 3.35
N LYS A 184 33.21 22.40 2.63
CA LYS A 184 34.05 23.48 3.20
C LYS A 184 33.27 24.79 3.36
N LYS A 185 32.02 24.87 2.88
CA LYS A 185 31.18 26.08 2.87
C LYS A 185 29.74 25.71 3.21
N LEU A 186 29.18 26.37 4.22
CA LEU A 186 27.77 26.25 4.59
C LEU A 186 27.00 27.50 4.14
N PRO A 187 25.71 27.37 3.75
CA PRO A 187 24.96 26.12 3.66
C PRO A 187 25.35 25.28 2.43
N ASN A 188 25.10 23.99 2.50
CA ASN A 188 25.29 23.07 1.37
C ASN A 188 23.98 22.95 0.60
N PRO A 189 23.93 23.26 -0.72
CA PRO A 189 22.73 23.09 -1.50
C PRO A 189 22.34 21.62 -1.73
N LEU A 190 23.27 20.67 -1.56
CA LEU A 190 23.03 19.24 -1.77
C LEU A 190 22.33 18.58 -0.55
N PRO A 191 21.49 17.55 -0.77
CA PRO A 191 20.81 16.85 0.30
C PRO A 191 21.75 15.98 1.13
N GLU A 192 21.33 15.63 2.34
CA GLU A 192 21.88 14.51 3.09
C GLU A 192 21.03 13.25 2.87
N PHE A 193 21.54 12.07 3.21
CA PHE A 193 20.81 10.81 3.09
C PHE A 193 20.74 10.11 4.45
N VAL A 194 19.54 9.63 4.78
CA VAL A 194 19.23 9.07 6.10
C VAL A 194 18.58 7.71 5.96
N GLU A 195 19.05 6.74 6.74
CA GLU A 195 18.48 5.41 6.90
C GLU A 195 18.11 5.17 8.37
N PHE A 196 16.94 4.58 8.61
CA PHE A 196 16.49 4.14 9.92
C PHE A 196 16.56 2.61 9.99
N SER A 197 17.36 2.06 10.92
CA SER A 197 17.64 0.61 11.00
C SER A 197 16.38 -0.25 11.13
N ASP A 198 15.39 0.23 11.85
CA ASP A 198 14.20 -0.53 12.23
C ASP A 198 13.00 -0.20 11.34
N PHE A 199 13.21 0.63 10.31
CA PHE A 199 12.16 1.03 9.40
C PHE A 199 11.94 -0.04 8.31
N PRO A 200 10.70 -0.51 8.10
CA PRO A 200 10.43 -1.62 7.19
C PRO A 200 10.41 -1.17 5.72
N TYR A 201 11.58 -0.82 5.16
CA TYR A 201 11.71 -0.25 3.81
C TYR A 201 11.14 -1.14 2.71
N GLU A 202 11.17 -2.46 2.88
CA GLU A 202 10.53 -3.45 2.02
C GLU A 202 9.03 -3.21 1.85
N ARG A 203 8.34 -2.66 2.86
CA ARG A 203 6.90 -2.37 2.82
C ARG A 203 6.57 -1.03 2.15
N MET A 204 7.55 -0.27 1.67
CA MET A 204 7.29 1.03 1.05
C MET A 204 6.50 0.98 -0.27
N HIS A 205 6.34 -0.20 -0.84
CA HIS A 205 5.43 -0.44 -1.96
C HIS A 205 3.94 -0.43 -1.54
N GLU A 206 3.65 -0.43 -0.23
CA GLU A 206 2.34 -0.19 0.39
C GLU A 206 2.18 1.28 0.83
N TRP A 207 2.84 2.21 0.13
CA TRP A 207 2.80 3.64 0.45
C TRP A 207 1.39 4.16 0.72
N LYS A 208 0.43 3.74 -0.09
CA LYS A 208 -0.98 4.14 0.04
C LYS A 208 -1.54 3.75 1.40
N SER A 209 -1.18 2.60 1.93
CA SER A 209 -1.56 2.19 3.29
C SER A 209 -0.94 3.08 4.36
N PHE A 210 0.37 3.33 4.28
CA PHE A 210 1.06 4.21 5.25
C PHE A 210 0.47 5.61 5.24
N TYR A 211 0.42 6.24 4.07
CA TYR A 211 -0.06 7.61 3.89
C TYR A 211 -1.49 7.83 4.37
N ASN A 212 -2.43 6.94 4.02
CA ASN A 212 -3.82 7.12 4.41
C ASN A 212 -4.05 6.84 5.90
N MET A 213 -3.35 5.86 6.47
CA MET A 213 -3.43 5.62 7.90
C MET A 213 -2.85 6.80 8.69
N THR A 214 -1.67 7.31 8.34
CA THR A 214 -1.05 8.46 9.02
C THR A 214 -1.90 9.72 8.87
N ARG A 215 -2.47 9.97 7.69
CA ARG A 215 -3.37 11.10 7.40
C ARG A 215 -4.58 11.17 8.33
N GLU A 216 -5.08 10.04 8.83
CA GLU A 216 -6.17 10.06 9.79
C GLU A 216 -5.76 10.54 11.19
N PHE A 217 -4.52 10.23 11.60
CA PHE A 217 -4.00 10.51 12.94
C PHE A 217 -3.18 11.82 13.03
N LEU A 218 -2.50 12.20 11.95
CA LEU A 218 -1.69 13.42 11.86
C LEU A 218 -2.49 14.51 11.13
N ARG A 219 -3.15 15.37 11.91
CA ARG A 219 -3.97 16.47 11.38
C ARG A 219 -3.43 17.80 11.88
N HIS A 220 -2.97 18.63 10.97
CA HIS A 220 -2.53 19.98 11.30
C HIS A 220 -3.68 20.98 11.05
N PRO A 221 -3.92 21.95 11.95
CA PRO A 221 -4.91 23.00 11.74
C PRO A 221 -4.79 23.75 10.41
N ASN A 222 -3.56 23.95 9.92
CA ASN A 222 -3.27 24.56 8.62
C ASN A 222 -3.44 23.60 7.42
N GLY A 223 -3.95 22.38 7.64
CA GLY A 223 -4.26 21.43 6.57
C GLY A 223 -3.04 20.75 5.93
N VAL A 224 -1.82 20.96 6.41
CA VAL A 224 -0.60 20.38 5.82
C VAL A 224 -0.63 18.85 5.86
N LEU A 225 -0.26 18.24 4.72
CA LEU A 225 -0.19 16.80 4.50
C LEU A 225 1.24 16.30 4.31
N GLY A 226 2.16 17.19 3.96
CA GLY A 226 3.52 16.80 3.60
C GLY A 226 4.31 17.88 2.89
N ILE A 227 5.59 17.58 2.61
CA ILE A 227 6.48 18.45 1.87
C ILE A 227 6.46 18.05 0.40
N ALA A 228 5.88 18.90 -0.44
CA ALA A 228 5.76 18.67 -1.88
C ALA A 228 7.01 19.12 -2.65
N ALA A 229 7.68 20.19 -2.22
CA ALA A 229 8.93 20.60 -2.84
C ALA A 229 9.86 21.37 -1.89
N ILE A 230 11.15 21.34 -2.24
CA ILE A 230 12.19 22.16 -1.60
C ILE A 230 12.75 23.11 -2.65
N LYS A 231 12.75 24.43 -2.37
CA LYS A 231 13.33 25.42 -3.28
C LYS A 231 14.73 25.81 -2.83
N VAL A 232 15.73 25.39 -3.60
CA VAL A 232 17.15 25.68 -3.36
C VAL A 232 17.61 26.78 -4.30
N VAL A 233 18.05 27.91 -3.74
CA VAL A 233 18.63 29.01 -4.52
C VAL A 233 20.10 28.74 -4.78
N VAL A 234 20.53 28.94 -6.02
CA VAL A 234 21.93 28.76 -6.45
C VAL A 234 22.46 29.99 -7.19
N GLU A 235 23.78 30.18 -7.15
CA GLU A 235 24.46 31.24 -7.88
C GLU A 235 24.52 30.96 -9.40
N ASP A 236 24.75 29.70 -9.79
CA ASP A 236 24.85 29.24 -11.18
C ASP A 236 23.90 28.06 -11.41
N LEU A 237 22.82 28.33 -12.15
CA LEU A 237 21.75 27.38 -12.41
C LEU A 237 22.22 26.20 -13.28
N GLU A 238 23.09 26.42 -14.27
CA GLU A 238 23.57 25.37 -15.17
C GLU A 238 24.62 24.50 -14.51
N ALA A 239 25.48 25.07 -13.67
CA ALA A 239 26.39 24.31 -12.84
C ALA A 239 25.62 23.40 -11.87
N ALA A 240 24.61 23.95 -11.19
CA ALA A 240 23.73 23.19 -10.31
C ALA A 240 22.99 22.10 -11.09
N ARG A 241 22.44 22.37 -12.29
CA ARG A 241 21.80 21.35 -13.14
C ARG A 241 22.69 20.13 -13.30
N LYS A 242 23.95 20.35 -13.68
CA LYS A 242 24.92 19.28 -13.91
C LYS A 242 25.18 18.49 -12.63
N GLU A 243 25.31 19.17 -11.50
CA GLU A 243 25.57 18.55 -10.20
C GLU A 243 24.39 17.72 -9.70
N PHE A 244 23.16 18.23 -9.76
CA PHE A 244 21.96 17.50 -9.36
C PHE A 244 21.64 16.32 -10.30
N LYS A 245 21.84 16.47 -11.63
CA LYS A 245 21.77 15.32 -12.56
C LYS A 245 22.82 14.26 -12.23
N LYS A 246 24.01 14.69 -11.81
CA LYS A 246 25.10 13.78 -11.41
C LYS A 246 24.74 12.98 -10.16
N LEU A 247 23.87 13.47 -9.26
CA LEU A 247 23.32 12.67 -8.15
C LEU A 247 22.50 11.46 -8.64
N GLY A 248 21.92 11.54 -9.83
CA GLY A 248 21.00 10.55 -10.37
C GLY A 248 19.52 10.91 -10.20
N LEU A 249 19.21 12.17 -9.86
CA LEU A 249 17.83 12.66 -9.86
C LEU A 249 17.33 12.89 -11.30
N LEU A 250 16.06 12.58 -11.54
CA LEU A 250 15.41 12.77 -12.83
C LEU A 250 14.96 14.24 -12.98
N GLU A 251 15.51 14.94 -13.96
CA GLU A 251 15.04 16.29 -14.34
C GLU A 251 13.67 16.17 -15.04
N LEU A 252 12.71 17.01 -14.67
CA LEU A 252 11.39 17.06 -15.29
C LEU A 252 11.46 17.94 -16.54
N GLU A 253 11.22 17.35 -17.71
CA GLU A 253 11.27 18.02 -19.02
C GLU A 253 9.97 18.82 -19.28
N GLU A 254 9.91 20.04 -18.76
CA GLU A 254 8.88 21.03 -19.10
C GLU A 254 9.44 22.16 -19.98
N ILE A 255 8.58 23.12 -20.36
CA ILE A 255 8.99 24.33 -21.08
C ILE A 255 10.16 24.97 -20.33
N PRO A 256 11.33 25.15 -20.96
CA PRO A 256 12.52 25.67 -20.29
C PRO A 256 12.22 27.00 -19.60
N SER A 257 12.39 27.02 -18.28
CA SER A 257 12.42 28.26 -17.50
C SER A 257 13.87 28.75 -17.40
N GLU A 258 14.09 30.04 -17.61
CA GLU A 258 15.43 30.64 -17.53
C GLU A 258 15.99 30.62 -16.10
N ASN A 259 15.15 30.42 -15.08
CA ASN A 259 15.53 30.58 -13.67
C ASN A 259 15.06 29.45 -12.74
N LEU A 260 14.55 28.33 -13.28
CA LEU A 260 14.05 27.19 -12.50
C LEU A 260 14.38 25.86 -13.20
N ILE A 261 14.86 24.90 -12.41
CA ILE A 261 14.99 23.49 -12.79
C ILE A 261 14.24 22.66 -11.75
N ARG A 262 13.47 21.67 -12.19
CA ARG A 262 12.73 20.76 -11.31
C ARG A 262 13.28 19.35 -11.44
N PHE A 263 13.55 18.72 -10.30
CA PHE A 263 13.95 17.33 -10.21
C PHE A 263 12.90 16.53 -9.45
N LYS A 264 12.56 15.35 -9.97
CA LYS A 264 11.71 14.38 -9.28
C LYS A 264 12.46 13.74 -8.13
N ILE A 265 11.86 13.73 -6.94
CA ILE A 265 12.37 12.97 -5.79
C ILE A 265 11.63 11.63 -5.72
N LYS A 266 10.37 11.64 -5.33
CA LYS A 266 9.52 10.45 -5.18
C LYS A 266 8.06 10.85 -5.23
N ARG A 267 7.20 10.08 -5.90
CA ARG A 267 5.76 10.39 -6.05
C ARG A 267 5.58 11.85 -6.50
N ASN A 268 4.78 12.68 -5.85
CA ASN A 268 4.61 14.11 -6.09
C ASN A 268 5.74 15.01 -5.58
N GLN A 269 6.71 14.49 -4.82
CA GLN A 269 7.77 15.30 -4.22
C GLN A 269 8.85 15.72 -5.23
N GLU A 270 9.31 16.96 -5.10
CA GLU A 270 10.26 17.58 -6.02
C GLU A 270 11.37 18.38 -5.32
N LEU A 271 12.45 18.59 -6.07
CA LEU A 271 13.49 19.55 -5.73
C LEU A 271 13.55 20.63 -6.81
N HIS A 272 13.36 21.88 -6.40
CA HIS A 272 13.36 23.04 -7.28
C HIS A 272 14.67 23.79 -7.11
N ILE A 273 15.50 23.81 -8.15
CA ILE A 273 16.72 24.61 -8.19
C ILE A 273 16.40 25.92 -8.88
N ILE A 274 16.57 27.02 -8.17
CA ILE A 274 16.18 28.35 -8.65
C ILE A 274 17.35 29.32 -8.62
N SER A 275 17.34 30.28 -9.55
CA SER A 275 18.29 31.40 -9.57
C SER A 275 17.54 32.74 -9.58
N PRO A 276 18.19 33.83 -9.14
CA PRO A 276 17.65 35.17 -9.28
C PRO A 276 17.34 35.50 -10.75
N LYS A 277 16.23 36.20 -10.99
CA LYS A 277 15.87 36.79 -12.29
C LYS A 277 16.58 38.13 -12.49
N THR A 278 16.75 38.91 -11.41
CA THR A 278 17.42 40.21 -11.43
C THR A 278 18.35 40.37 -10.23
N SER A 279 19.27 41.34 -10.28
CA SER A 279 20.26 41.57 -9.21
C SER A 279 19.67 42.09 -7.89
N ASP A 280 18.40 42.49 -7.92
CA ASP A 280 17.70 43.19 -6.84
C ASP A 280 16.47 42.41 -6.33
N ASP A 281 16.23 41.20 -6.81
CA ASP A 281 15.14 40.36 -6.30
C ASP A 281 15.48 39.69 -4.96
N ALA A 282 14.47 39.12 -4.29
CA ALA A 282 14.60 38.50 -2.98
C ALA A 282 15.59 37.33 -2.95
N LEU A 283 15.77 36.62 -4.08
CA LEU A 283 16.71 35.51 -4.23
C LEU A 283 18.14 36.04 -4.29
N ALA A 284 18.38 37.14 -5.01
CA ALA A 284 19.68 37.80 -5.04
C ALA A 284 20.08 38.32 -3.66
N GLY A 285 19.12 38.88 -2.89
CA GLY A 285 19.33 39.26 -1.50
C GLY A 285 19.70 38.07 -0.60
N PHE A 286 18.99 36.94 -0.75
CA PHE A 286 19.28 35.71 -0.02
C PHE A 286 20.69 35.17 -0.31
N LEU A 287 21.09 35.11 -1.59
CA LEU A 287 22.43 34.67 -1.97
C LEU A 287 23.53 35.58 -1.39
N LYS A 288 23.34 36.90 -1.40
CA LYS A 288 24.30 37.85 -0.80
C LYS A 288 24.46 37.65 0.70
N GLN A 289 23.38 37.28 1.40
CA GLN A 289 23.39 37.11 2.85
C GLN A 289 23.93 35.75 3.28
N ARG A 290 23.49 34.66 2.65
CA ARG A 290 23.68 33.28 3.11
C ARG A 290 24.46 32.40 2.12
N GLY A 291 24.53 32.78 0.84
CA GLY A 291 24.99 31.90 -0.24
C GLY A 291 23.90 30.94 -0.72
N SER A 292 24.29 29.97 -1.56
CA SER A 292 23.37 28.98 -2.13
C SER A 292 22.78 28.06 -1.05
N GLY A 293 21.47 27.84 -1.03
CA GLY A 293 20.81 27.04 -0.01
C GLY A 293 19.28 27.07 -0.11
N VAL A 294 18.60 26.38 0.80
CA VAL A 294 17.13 26.29 0.83
C VAL A 294 16.53 27.65 1.19
N PHE A 295 15.68 28.18 0.31
CA PHE A 295 14.98 29.45 0.46
C PHE A 295 13.52 29.25 0.87
N ALA A 296 12.86 28.24 0.30
CA ALA A 296 11.47 27.96 0.58
C ALA A 296 11.19 26.46 0.72
N ILE A 297 10.15 26.16 1.49
CA ILE A 297 9.52 24.84 1.61
C ILE A 297 8.14 24.96 1.01
N VAL A 298 7.77 24.02 0.14
CA VAL A 298 6.43 23.93 -0.43
C VAL A 298 5.71 22.77 0.25
N PHE A 299 4.64 23.08 0.98
CA PHE A 299 3.77 22.11 1.61
C PHE A 299 2.55 21.85 0.75
N GLU A 300 2.14 20.59 0.72
CA GLU A 300 0.80 20.21 0.26
C GLU A 300 -0.20 20.36 1.39
N VAL A 301 -1.37 20.93 1.08
CA VAL A 301 -2.48 21.09 2.01
C VAL A 301 -3.76 20.50 1.47
N GLN A 302 -4.63 20.05 2.37
CA GLN A 302 -5.93 19.46 2.02
C GLN A 302 -6.90 20.46 1.36
N ASP A 303 -6.95 21.69 1.88
CA ASP A 303 -7.81 22.76 1.37
C ASP A 303 -7.03 24.07 1.46
N LEU A 304 -6.65 24.60 0.30
CA LEU A 304 -5.81 25.79 0.24
C LEU A 304 -6.53 27.03 0.76
N LYS A 305 -7.84 27.12 0.54
CA LYS A 305 -8.64 28.26 1.01
C LYS A 305 -8.75 28.24 2.53
N ALA A 306 -9.01 27.08 3.13
CA ALA A 306 -9.03 26.94 4.59
C ALA A 306 -7.68 27.31 5.21
N THR A 307 -6.59 26.89 4.56
CA THR A 307 -5.21 27.25 4.93
C THR A 307 -5.01 28.77 4.88
N HIS A 308 -5.39 29.40 3.76
CA HIS A 308 -5.33 30.85 3.58
C HIS A 308 -6.08 31.62 4.67
N ASP A 309 -7.33 31.21 4.95
CA ASP A 309 -8.20 31.89 5.90
C ASP A 309 -7.65 31.80 7.32
N LEU A 310 -7.10 30.64 7.72
CA LEU A 310 -6.42 30.45 9.00
C LEU A 310 -5.20 31.37 9.12
N LEU A 311 -4.32 31.38 8.10
CA LEU A 311 -3.10 32.18 8.13
C LEU A 311 -3.42 33.68 8.15
N SER A 312 -4.39 34.12 7.34
CA SER A 312 -4.82 35.53 7.26
C SER A 312 -5.44 36.05 8.56
N GLU A 313 -6.00 35.17 9.40
CA GLU A 313 -6.50 35.55 10.71
C GLU A 313 -5.36 35.84 11.70
N LYS A 314 -4.25 35.09 11.60
CA LYS A 314 -3.13 35.13 12.57
C LYS A 314 -1.98 36.02 12.14
N LEU A 315 -1.80 36.24 10.84
CA LEU A 315 -0.69 36.99 10.26
C LEU A 315 -1.12 38.35 9.72
N PRO A 316 -0.22 39.36 9.71
CA PRO A 316 -0.49 40.62 9.04
C PRO A 316 -0.51 40.42 7.51
N LYS A 317 -1.22 41.29 6.79
CA LYS A 317 -1.43 41.14 5.33
C LYS A 317 -0.12 41.09 4.54
N GLU A 318 0.86 41.89 4.93
CA GLU A 318 2.18 41.94 4.31
C GLU A 318 3.01 40.66 4.51
N ALA A 319 2.62 39.76 5.41
CA ALA A 319 3.27 38.48 5.60
C ALA A 319 2.87 37.45 4.53
N LEU A 320 1.74 37.67 3.84
CA LEU A 320 1.13 36.72 2.93
C LEU A 320 1.20 37.21 1.48
N LEU A 321 1.57 36.31 0.57
CA LEU A 321 1.41 36.50 -0.86
C LEU A 321 0.51 35.40 -1.43
N GLU A 322 -0.54 35.80 -2.13
CA GLU A 322 -1.40 34.89 -2.89
C GLU A 322 -0.97 34.91 -4.36
N ASP A 323 -0.71 33.73 -4.93
CA ASP A 323 -0.52 33.55 -6.37
C ASP A 323 -1.72 32.80 -6.95
N LEU A 324 -2.64 33.56 -7.56
CA LEU A 324 -3.84 33.04 -8.20
C LEU A 324 -3.54 32.22 -9.47
N LEU A 325 -2.37 32.40 -10.10
CA LEU A 325 -1.97 31.65 -11.28
C LEU A 325 -1.39 30.28 -10.90
N GLN A 326 -0.62 30.24 -9.82
CA GLN A 326 -0.03 29.01 -9.30
C GLN A 326 -0.92 28.29 -8.28
N ASN A 327 -2.07 28.89 -7.94
CA ASN A 327 -2.97 28.43 -6.88
C ASN A 327 -2.19 28.12 -5.61
N SER A 328 -1.51 29.14 -5.06
CA SER A 328 -0.66 28.98 -3.89
C SER A 328 -0.75 30.17 -2.93
N VAL A 329 -0.45 29.90 -1.67
CA VAL A 329 -0.35 30.89 -0.60
C VAL A 329 1.06 30.83 -0.01
N THR A 330 1.69 31.98 0.16
CA THR A 330 3.08 32.07 0.64
C THR A 330 3.15 32.89 1.91
N VAL A 331 3.75 32.34 2.97
CA VAL A 331 4.22 33.08 4.14
C VAL A 331 5.67 33.49 3.90
N LEU A 332 5.92 34.81 3.89
CA LEU A 332 7.25 35.37 3.66
C LEU A 332 8.23 34.97 4.77
N LYS A 333 9.50 34.81 4.40
CA LYS A 333 10.56 34.29 5.29
C LYS A 333 10.76 35.13 6.57
N GLU A 334 10.47 36.42 6.52
CA GLU A 334 10.52 37.35 7.66
C GLU A 334 9.51 36.97 8.75
N TYR A 335 8.45 36.25 8.40
CA TYR A 335 7.37 35.79 9.28
C TYR A 335 7.42 34.28 9.54
N ALA A 336 8.46 33.59 9.08
CA ALA A 336 8.60 32.14 9.23
C ALA A 336 10.04 31.73 9.57
N PHE A 337 10.70 32.49 10.44
CA PHE A 337 12.03 32.18 10.98
C PHE A 337 13.12 32.02 9.91
N GLY A 338 13.07 32.85 8.87
CA GLY A 338 14.11 32.93 7.84
C GLY A 338 13.96 31.90 6.71
N VAL A 339 12.82 31.21 6.62
CA VAL A 339 12.46 30.35 5.48
C VAL A 339 11.08 30.74 4.97
N GLN A 340 10.91 30.80 3.65
CA GLN A 340 9.60 31.03 3.04
C GLN A 340 8.78 29.74 3.07
N LEU A 341 7.51 29.82 3.48
CA LEU A 341 6.61 28.67 3.46
C LEU A 341 5.57 28.89 2.38
N GLU A 342 5.51 27.98 1.42
CA GLU A 342 4.50 27.99 0.37
C GLU A 342 3.53 26.83 0.60
N PHE A 343 2.25 27.07 0.36
CA PHE A 343 1.19 26.09 0.50
C PHE A 343 0.52 25.94 -0.85
N VAL A 344 0.41 24.70 -1.31
CA VAL A 344 -0.30 24.33 -2.54
C VAL A 344 -1.35 23.27 -2.20
N GLU A 345 -2.48 23.34 -2.88
CA GLU A 345 -3.51 22.31 -2.73
C GLU A 345 -2.99 20.96 -3.25
N GLU A 346 -3.31 19.89 -2.54
CA GLU A 346 -2.96 18.54 -3.00
C GLU A 346 -3.62 18.20 -4.36
N PRO A 347 -3.01 17.31 -5.16
CA PRO A 347 -3.62 16.88 -6.41
C PRO A 347 -5.01 16.23 -6.20
N GLU A 348 -5.96 16.51 -7.10
CA GLU A 348 -7.32 15.97 -7.02
C GLU A 348 -7.35 14.43 -6.94
N GLU A 349 -6.46 13.76 -7.67
CA GLU A 349 -6.33 12.29 -7.62
C GLU A 349 -5.90 11.79 -6.23
N GLN A 350 -5.01 12.52 -5.56
CA GLN A 350 -4.55 12.18 -4.21
C GLN A 350 -5.65 12.42 -3.18
N ALA A 351 -6.35 13.56 -3.27
CA ALA A 351 -7.50 13.88 -2.41
C ALA A 351 -8.61 12.84 -2.56
N MET A 352 -8.95 12.47 -3.80
CA MET A 352 -9.96 11.46 -4.12
C MET A 352 -9.57 10.10 -3.55
N LEU A 353 -8.31 9.68 -3.73
CA LEU A 353 -7.82 8.42 -3.19
C LEU A 353 -7.89 8.40 -1.66
N ALA A 354 -7.56 9.52 -1.01
CA ALA A 354 -7.64 9.62 0.44
C ALA A 354 -9.08 9.54 0.97
N GLU A 355 -10.03 10.17 0.29
CA GLU A 355 -11.45 10.06 0.67
C GLU A 355 -12.00 8.64 0.41
N GLN A 356 -11.57 7.97 -0.67
CA GLN A 356 -11.94 6.58 -0.96
C GLN A 356 -11.43 5.58 0.08
N LEU A 357 -10.28 5.84 0.68
CA LEU A 357 -9.61 4.93 1.62
C LEU A 357 -9.79 5.30 3.09
N LYS A 358 -10.64 6.29 3.34
CA LYS A 358 -10.91 6.80 4.67
C LYS A 358 -11.63 5.75 5.51
N LEU A 359 -10.92 5.19 6.47
CA LEU A 359 -11.44 4.22 7.41
C LEU A 359 -12.31 4.86 8.47
N ASN A 360 -12.15 6.16 8.79
CA ASN A 360 -12.92 6.84 9.82
C ASN A 360 -12.87 6.08 11.15
N PHE A 361 -11.66 5.91 11.73
CA PHE A 361 -11.50 5.18 12.99
C PHE A 361 -12.43 5.73 14.09
N GLY A 362 -13.34 4.89 14.59
CA GLY A 362 -14.31 5.24 15.63
C GLY A 362 -15.67 5.75 15.14
N SER A 363 -15.88 5.89 13.82
CA SER A 363 -17.19 6.20 13.24
C SER A 363 -17.49 5.30 12.02
N LYS A 364 -18.58 5.59 11.30
CA LYS A 364 -18.99 4.81 10.11
C LYS A 364 -18.24 5.27 8.88
N LEU A 365 -18.16 4.40 7.87
CA LEU A 365 -17.71 4.80 6.55
C LEU A 365 -18.65 5.86 5.97
N ASP A 366 -18.09 6.84 5.26
CA ASP A 366 -18.88 7.73 4.41
C ASP A 366 -19.25 7.05 3.09
N SER A 367 -20.08 7.72 2.29
CA SER A 367 -20.58 7.16 1.03
C SER A 367 -19.46 6.87 0.03
N THR A 368 -18.39 7.65 0.01
CA THR A 368 -17.30 7.51 -0.95
C THR A 368 -16.50 6.25 -0.62
N ALA A 369 -16.10 6.12 0.65
CA ALA A 369 -15.40 4.95 1.15
C ALA A 369 -16.25 3.67 1.03
N MET A 370 -17.56 3.74 1.31
CA MET A 370 -18.49 2.62 1.13
C MET A 370 -18.55 2.14 -0.33
N LEU A 371 -18.71 3.06 -1.28
CA LEU A 371 -18.79 2.72 -2.72
C LEU A 371 -17.47 2.14 -3.24
N TYR A 372 -16.34 2.66 -2.78
CA TYR A 372 -15.03 2.15 -3.15
C TYR A 372 -14.82 0.72 -2.62
N ALA A 373 -15.15 0.48 -1.35
CA ALA A 373 -15.09 -0.84 -0.73
C ALA A 373 -16.00 -1.86 -1.44
N GLU A 374 -17.24 -1.46 -1.75
CA GLU A 374 -18.19 -2.26 -2.51
C GLU A 374 -17.64 -2.59 -3.91
N GLY A 375 -17.05 -1.61 -4.61
CA GLY A 375 -16.41 -1.82 -5.91
C GLY A 375 -15.27 -2.86 -5.85
N MET A 376 -14.42 -2.79 -4.83
CA MET A 376 -13.38 -3.80 -4.61
C MET A 376 -13.99 -5.18 -4.31
N TYR A 377 -15.02 -5.25 -3.47
CA TYR A 377 -15.74 -6.49 -3.19
C TYR A 377 -16.35 -7.11 -4.45
N LEU A 378 -17.04 -6.31 -5.28
CA LEU A 378 -17.64 -6.77 -6.53
C LEU A 378 -16.59 -7.29 -7.50
N LYS A 379 -15.42 -6.64 -7.56
CA LYS A 379 -14.31 -7.05 -8.43
C LYS A 379 -13.63 -8.34 -7.95
N TYR A 380 -13.34 -8.46 -6.66
CA TYR A 380 -12.43 -9.49 -6.13
C TYR A 380 -13.11 -10.62 -5.32
N CYS A 381 -14.35 -10.43 -4.88
CA CYS A 381 -14.98 -11.37 -3.94
C CYS A 381 -16.35 -11.88 -4.43
N ALA A 382 -17.13 -11.04 -5.12
CA ALA A 382 -18.51 -11.36 -5.50
C ALA A 382 -18.65 -12.54 -6.46
N LEU A 383 -17.61 -12.86 -7.24
CA LEU A 383 -17.61 -14.03 -8.12
C LEU A 383 -17.96 -15.32 -7.37
N CYS A 384 -17.49 -15.47 -6.13
CA CYS A 384 -17.77 -16.62 -5.29
C CYS A 384 -18.80 -16.31 -4.20
N HIS A 385 -18.74 -15.13 -3.60
CA HIS A 385 -19.59 -14.76 -2.46
C HIS A 385 -20.93 -14.10 -2.84
N GLY A 386 -21.20 -13.90 -4.13
CA GLY A 386 -22.40 -13.23 -4.64
C GLY A 386 -22.32 -11.70 -4.53
N GLU A 387 -23.00 -10.99 -5.42
CA GLU A 387 -22.98 -9.52 -5.46
C GLU A 387 -23.54 -8.90 -4.17
N ASN A 388 -24.48 -9.57 -3.51
CA ASN A 388 -25.09 -9.12 -2.25
C ASN A 388 -24.51 -9.84 -1.02
N ARG A 389 -23.33 -10.47 -1.12
CA ARG A 389 -22.66 -11.21 -0.03
C ARG A 389 -23.41 -12.46 0.44
N GLU A 390 -24.40 -12.90 -0.31
CA GLU A 390 -25.27 -14.01 0.06
C GLU A 390 -24.55 -15.36 0.19
N GLY A 391 -23.39 -15.50 -0.45
CA GLY A 391 -22.63 -16.74 -0.54
C GLY A 391 -23.17 -17.70 -1.60
N TYR A 392 -22.51 -18.85 -1.74
CA TYR A 392 -22.91 -19.97 -2.58
C TYR A 392 -23.02 -19.67 -4.08
N ALA A 393 -22.50 -18.52 -4.56
CA ALA A 393 -22.48 -18.20 -5.99
C ALA A 393 -21.51 -19.11 -6.75
N ALA A 394 -20.38 -19.46 -6.12
CA ALA A 394 -19.49 -20.53 -6.57
C ALA A 394 -18.86 -21.27 -5.39
N ASP A 395 -18.62 -22.57 -5.58
CA ASP A 395 -17.87 -23.45 -4.66
C ASP A 395 -18.28 -23.42 -3.19
N PHE A 396 -19.59 -23.31 -2.93
CA PHE A 396 -20.13 -23.21 -1.58
C PHE A 396 -19.48 -22.10 -0.72
N ALA A 397 -18.96 -21.05 -1.35
CA ALA A 397 -18.33 -19.95 -0.63
C ALA A 397 -19.30 -19.38 0.41
N PRO A 398 -18.87 -19.20 1.67
CA PRO A 398 -19.80 -18.90 2.76
C PRO A 398 -20.46 -17.53 2.58
N SER A 399 -21.66 -17.40 3.13
CA SER A 399 -22.34 -16.11 3.20
C SER A 399 -21.55 -15.12 4.04
N LEU A 400 -21.36 -13.91 3.50
CA LEU A 400 -20.78 -12.77 4.20
C LEU A 400 -21.87 -11.79 4.66
N ARG A 401 -23.16 -12.19 4.60
CA ARG A 401 -24.29 -11.48 5.23
C ARG A 401 -24.53 -11.88 6.69
N SER A 402 -24.01 -13.04 7.11
CA SER A 402 -24.26 -13.58 8.45
C SER A 402 -23.85 -12.57 9.52
N HIS A 403 -24.84 -12.09 10.28
CA HIS A 403 -24.64 -11.14 11.35
C HIS A 403 -23.79 -11.77 12.46
N SER A 404 -24.01 -13.04 12.80
CA SER A 404 -23.22 -13.76 13.78
C SER A 404 -21.76 -13.92 13.37
N LEU A 405 -21.46 -14.17 12.08
CA LEU A 405 -20.08 -14.20 11.56
C LEU A 405 -19.40 -12.85 11.77
N MET A 406 -20.01 -11.76 11.29
CA MET A 406 -19.42 -10.43 11.38
C MET A 406 -19.30 -9.93 12.82
N ALA A 407 -20.27 -10.25 13.69
CA ALA A 407 -20.21 -9.87 15.10
C ALA A 407 -19.11 -10.60 15.87
N THR A 408 -18.81 -11.86 15.55
CA THR A 408 -17.82 -12.66 16.27
C THR A 408 -16.41 -12.58 15.69
N ALA A 409 -16.27 -12.21 14.42
CA ALA A 409 -14.96 -12.17 13.76
C ALA A 409 -14.13 -10.92 14.11
N GLN A 410 -14.77 -9.80 14.49
CA GLN A 410 -14.11 -8.52 14.75
C GLN A 410 -13.06 -8.54 15.87
N SER A 411 -13.14 -9.48 16.81
CA SER A 411 -12.19 -9.61 17.92
C SER A 411 -10.94 -10.44 17.58
N SER A 412 -10.80 -10.88 16.32
CA SER A 412 -9.72 -11.75 15.83
C SER A 412 -9.21 -11.30 14.45
N ASN A 413 -8.03 -11.77 14.05
CA ASN A 413 -7.48 -11.52 12.71
C ASN A 413 -8.03 -12.48 11.63
N PHE A 414 -8.98 -13.34 11.98
CA PHE A 414 -9.43 -14.44 11.13
C PHE A 414 -9.91 -14.01 9.73
N LEU A 415 -10.79 -13.00 9.64
CA LEU A 415 -11.28 -12.54 8.33
C LEU A 415 -10.20 -11.80 7.55
N ARG A 416 -9.37 -10.99 8.21
CA ARG A 416 -8.23 -10.32 7.59
C ARG A 416 -7.28 -11.33 6.95
N TYR A 417 -6.85 -12.34 7.70
CA TYR A 417 -5.92 -13.35 7.19
C TYR A 417 -6.58 -14.28 6.16
N THR A 418 -7.90 -14.51 6.26
CA THR A 418 -8.66 -15.19 5.21
C THR A 418 -8.58 -14.42 3.88
N ILE A 419 -8.73 -13.08 3.89
CA ILE A 419 -8.62 -12.26 2.67
C ILE A 419 -7.16 -12.19 2.19
N GLN A 420 -6.22 -11.97 3.12
CA GLN A 420 -4.83 -11.76 2.77
C GLN A 420 -4.17 -13.01 2.17
N TYR A 421 -4.27 -14.13 2.88
CA TYR A 421 -3.53 -15.36 2.57
C TYR A 421 -4.41 -16.47 1.99
N GLY A 422 -5.73 -16.30 1.99
CA GLY A 422 -6.65 -17.33 1.59
C GLY A 422 -6.70 -18.48 2.60
N ARG A 423 -7.26 -19.61 2.15
CA ARG A 423 -7.27 -20.88 2.88
C ARG A 423 -6.70 -21.95 1.96
N ALA A 424 -5.46 -22.35 2.23
CA ALA A 424 -4.78 -23.40 1.47
C ALA A 424 -5.67 -24.64 1.30
N ASN A 425 -5.60 -25.27 0.12
CA ASN A 425 -6.42 -26.42 -0.28
C ASN A 425 -7.93 -26.16 -0.32
N THR A 426 -8.37 -24.91 -0.47
CA THR A 426 -9.76 -24.54 -0.72
C THR A 426 -9.85 -23.52 -1.88
N ALA A 427 -11.04 -23.17 -2.35
CA ALA A 427 -11.18 -22.10 -3.35
C ALA A 427 -11.02 -20.67 -2.82
N MET A 428 -10.95 -20.47 -1.50
CA MET A 428 -10.69 -19.15 -0.95
C MET A 428 -9.22 -18.77 -1.16
N ALA A 429 -8.95 -18.09 -2.27
CA ALA A 429 -7.63 -17.57 -2.60
C ALA A 429 -7.22 -16.37 -1.72
N GLY A 430 -5.92 -16.10 -1.62
CA GLY A 430 -5.41 -14.88 -0.99
C GLY A 430 -5.37 -13.70 -1.96
N TYR A 431 -5.49 -12.48 -1.45
CA TYR A 431 -5.53 -11.25 -2.24
C TYR A 431 -4.53 -10.18 -1.79
N TYR A 432 -3.63 -10.51 -0.84
CA TYR A 432 -2.67 -9.54 -0.32
C TYR A 432 -1.55 -9.21 -1.32
N LYS A 433 -1.26 -7.91 -1.49
CA LYS A 433 -0.28 -7.40 -2.45
C LYS A 433 1.13 -7.93 -2.23
N GLU A 434 1.58 -8.05 -0.98
CA GLU A 434 2.90 -8.61 -0.66
C GLU A 434 3.05 -10.08 -1.08
N GLN A 435 1.93 -10.78 -1.28
CA GLN A 435 1.89 -12.18 -1.72
C GLN A 435 1.59 -12.30 -3.23
N GLY A 436 1.53 -11.19 -3.97
CA GLY A 436 1.18 -11.11 -5.40
C GLY A 436 -0.29 -10.79 -5.70
N GLY A 437 -1.11 -10.56 -4.67
CA GLY A 437 -2.51 -10.15 -4.85
C GLY A 437 -2.69 -8.67 -5.22
N PRO A 438 -3.94 -8.20 -5.42
CA PRO A 438 -4.20 -6.82 -5.85
C PRO A 438 -4.46 -5.85 -4.68
N LEU A 439 -4.58 -6.33 -3.44
CA LEU A 439 -5.05 -5.52 -2.30
C LEU A 439 -3.92 -5.19 -1.33
N GLU A 440 -3.73 -3.91 -1.02
CA GLU A 440 -2.89 -3.50 0.10
C GLU A 440 -3.59 -3.71 1.44
N TYR A 441 -2.85 -3.55 2.55
CA TYR A 441 -3.41 -3.66 3.88
C TYR A 441 -4.65 -2.76 4.08
N ILE A 442 -4.58 -1.49 3.65
CA ILE A 442 -5.70 -0.54 3.81
C ILE A 442 -6.95 -0.96 3.04
N ASP A 443 -6.79 -1.62 1.89
CA ASP A 443 -7.91 -2.11 1.08
C ASP A 443 -8.64 -3.25 1.78
N VAL A 444 -7.88 -4.16 2.39
CA VAL A 444 -8.43 -5.27 3.18
C VAL A 444 -9.20 -4.73 4.38
N GLU A 445 -8.63 -3.76 5.11
CA GLU A 445 -9.32 -3.13 6.25
C GLU A 445 -10.61 -2.43 5.83
N LEU A 446 -10.60 -1.74 4.70
CA LEU A 446 -11.76 -1.05 4.19
C LEU A 446 -12.87 -2.04 3.79
N ILE A 447 -12.54 -3.13 3.10
CA ILE A 447 -13.49 -4.21 2.79
C ILE A 447 -14.07 -4.82 4.07
N LEU A 448 -13.23 -5.10 5.07
CA LEU A 448 -13.70 -5.68 6.34
C LEU A 448 -14.65 -4.73 7.08
N LYS A 449 -14.31 -3.44 7.14
CA LYS A 449 -15.18 -2.43 7.74
C LYS A 449 -16.51 -2.32 7.01
N TRP A 450 -16.47 -2.28 5.67
CA TRP A 450 -17.67 -2.29 4.84
C TRP A 450 -18.53 -3.55 5.03
N LEU A 451 -17.91 -4.73 5.11
CA LEU A 451 -18.62 -6.00 5.36
C LEU A 451 -19.36 -5.96 6.72
N ASN A 452 -18.70 -5.47 7.76
CA ASN A 452 -19.26 -5.35 9.11
C ASN A 452 -20.42 -4.34 9.19
N GLU A 453 -20.24 -3.15 8.62
CA GLU A 453 -21.31 -2.14 8.61
C GLU A 453 -22.50 -2.60 7.77
N SER A 454 -22.22 -3.23 6.63
CA SER A 454 -23.24 -3.73 5.71
C SER A 454 -23.95 -4.99 6.22
N SER A 455 -23.45 -5.67 7.27
CA SER A 455 -24.17 -6.76 7.95
C SER A 455 -25.13 -6.26 9.04
N GLY A 456 -25.09 -4.95 9.36
CA GLY A 456 -25.92 -4.36 10.41
C GLY A 456 -25.40 -4.63 11.83
N VAL A 457 -24.14 -5.07 11.98
CA VAL A 457 -23.55 -5.29 13.29
C VAL A 457 -23.22 -3.94 13.92
N GLU A 458 -23.90 -3.59 15.01
CA GLU A 458 -23.63 -2.34 15.74
C GLU A 458 -22.50 -2.49 16.76
N LYS A 459 -22.38 -3.68 17.37
CA LYS A 459 -21.37 -3.99 18.38
C LYS A 459 -20.82 -5.40 18.17
N PRO A 460 -19.50 -5.59 18.28
CA PRO A 460 -18.92 -6.92 18.25
C PRO A 460 -19.38 -7.74 19.47
N ILE A 461 -19.41 -9.05 19.29
CA ILE A 461 -19.53 -9.99 20.39
C ILE A 461 -18.11 -10.22 20.91
N GLU A 462 -17.87 -9.76 22.13
CA GLU A 462 -16.60 -9.99 22.82
C GLU A 462 -16.47 -11.47 23.17
N LEU A 463 -15.42 -12.10 22.65
CA LEU A 463 -15.12 -13.51 22.86
C LEU A 463 -13.80 -13.64 23.62
N SER A 464 -13.75 -14.54 24.60
CA SER A 464 -12.51 -14.80 25.33
C SER A 464 -11.44 -15.39 24.40
N ARG A 465 -10.18 -15.08 24.71
CA ARG A 465 -9.00 -15.69 24.11
C ARG A 465 -8.48 -16.89 24.91
N ASP A 466 -9.10 -17.18 26.04
CA ASP A 466 -8.76 -18.35 26.85
C ASP A 466 -9.05 -19.64 26.08
N PRO A 467 -8.21 -20.68 26.22
CA PRO A 467 -8.46 -21.97 25.60
C PRO A 467 -9.66 -22.66 26.25
N ILE A 468 -10.46 -23.34 25.43
CA ILE A 468 -11.58 -24.17 25.92
C ILE A 468 -11.08 -25.59 26.17
N LYS A 469 -11.33 -26.11 27.38
CA LYS A 469 -11.00 -27.48 27.76
C LYS A 469 -12.22 -28.37 27.52
N GLY A 470 -12.00 -29.53 26.90
CA GLY A 470 -13.04 -30.52 26.65
C GLY A 470 -12.46 -31.91 26.39
N ASP A 471 -13.30 -32.93 26.43
CA ASP A 471 -12.91 -34.32 26.12
C ASP A 471 -12.77 -34.49 24.59
N VAL A 472 -11.53 -34.59 24.12
CA VAL A 472 -11.19 -34.70 22.69
C VAL A 472 -11.77 -35.99 22.06
N GLN A 473 -11.82 -37.09 22.80
CA GLN A 473 -12.36 -38.36 22.29
C GLN A 473 -13.89 -38.30 22.14
N LEU A 474 -14.58 -37.65 23.09
CA LEU A 474 -16.00 -37.35 22.96
C LEU A 474 -16.25 -36.42 21.77
N GLY A 475 -15.47 -35.34 21.66
CA GLY A 475 -15.58 -34.35 20.59
C GLY A 475 -15.39 -34.96 19.21
N SER A 476 -14.43 -35.89 19.06
CA SER A 476 -14.18 -36.61 17.81
C SER A 476 -15.38 -37.45 17.38
N ARG A 477 -16.04 -38.16 18.30
CA ARG A 477 -17.25 -38.96 18.00
C ARG A 477 -18.41 -38.06 17.55
N ILE A 478 -18.67 -36.99 18.29
CA ILE A 478 -19.74 -36.03 17.97
C ILE A 478 -19.47 -35.38 16.62
N TYR A 479 -18.22 -34.98 16.36
CA TYR A 479 -17.83 -34.40 15.08
C TYR A 479 -18.12 -35.35 13.91
N ALA A 480 -17.74 -36.62 14.04
CA ALA A 480 -18.00 -37.64 13.02
C ALA A 480 -19.51 -37.84 12.76
N GLU A 481 -20.34 -37.79 13.80
CA GLU A 481 -21.79 -37.99 13.71
C GLU A 481 -22.56 -36.76 13.21
N LYS A 482 -22.13 -35.55 13.59
CA LYS A 482 -22.94 -34.31 13.45
C LYS A 482 -22.33 -33.29 12.50
N CYS A 483 -21.02 -33.29 12.29
CA CYS A 483 -20.31 -32.22 11.58
C CYS A 483 -19.68 -32.69 10.27
N ALA A 484 -19.18 -33.94 10.22
CA ALA A 484 -18.39 -34.45 9.10
C ALA A 484 -19.16 -34.54 7.77
N ALA A 485 -20.49 -34.65 7.80
CA ALA A 485 -21.30 -34.69 6.57
C ALA A 485 -21.15 -33.44 5.71
N CYS A 486 -20.96 -32.27 6.32
CA CYS A 486 -20.77 -31.00 5.62
C CYS A 486 -19.31 -30.56 5.59
N HIS A 487 -18.60 -30.76 6.71
CA HIS A 487 -17.22 -30.28 6.89
C HIS A 487 -16.15 -31.28 6.48
N GLY A 488 -16.51 -32.51 6.13
CA GLY A 488 -15.57 -33.58 5.81
C GLY A 488 -15.05 -34.31 7.04
N SER A 489 -14.56 -35.53 6.83
CA SER A 489 -14.06 -36.40 7.92
C SER A 489 -12.80 -35.85 8.58
N ASN A 490 -11.95 -35.18 7.79
CA ASN A 490 -10.73 -34.52 8.23
C ASN A 490 -10.92 -33.01 8.43
N GLY A 491 -12.11 -32.48 8.19
CA GLY A 491 -12.35 -31.04 8.19
C GLY A 491 -11.90 -30.34 6.90
N GLU A 492 -11.77 -31.08 5.80
CA GLU A 492 -11.37 -30.60 4.48
C GLU A 492 -12.38 -29.66 3.81
N GLY A 493 -13.62 -29.65 4.28
CA GLY A 493 -14.73 -28.87 3.72
C GLY A 493 -15.28 -29.49 2.44
N ILE A 494 -16.47 -30.09 2.51
CA ILE A 494 -17.14 -30.69 1.35
C ILE A 494 -18.11 -29.69 0.75
N SER A 495 -19.06 -29.23 1.56
CA SER A 495 -20.07 -28.24 1.19
C SER A 495 -20.18 -27.11 2.22
N ALA A 496 -19.21 -27.06 3.15
CA ALA A 496 -19.11 -26.10 4.25
C ALA A 496 -17.63 -25.79 4.53
N PRO A 497 -17.31 -24.72 5.29
CA PRO A 497 -15.92 -24.31 5.51
C PRO A 497 -15.00 -25.43 6.02
N ALA A 498 -13.76 -25.46 5.53
CA ALA A 498 -12.73 -26.41 5.95
C ALA A 498 -12.28 -26.17 7.41
N LEU A 499 -12.89 -26.87 8.37
CA LEU A 499 -12.62 -26.73 9.81
C LEU A 499 -11.26 -27.31 10.25
N GLY A 500 -10.61 -28.09 9.40
CA GLY A 500 -9.25 -28.58 9.62
C GLY A 500 -8.17 -27.65 9.06
N ASN A 501 -8.55 -26.51 8.47
CA ASN A 501 -7.60 -25.61 7.82
C ASN A 501 -6.65 -24.97 8.87
N PRO A 502 -5.32 -25.06 8.67
CA PRO A 502 -4.34 -24.54 9.64
C PRO A 502 -4.48 -23.04 9.92
N MET A 503 -4.73 -22.21 8.90
CA MET A 503 -4.90 -20.75 9.08
C MET A 503 -6.14 -20.44 9.91
N LEU A 504 -7.28 -21.10 9.62
CA LEU A 504 -8.50 -20.95 10.42
C LEU A 504 -8.22 -21.28 11.88
N LEU A 505 -7.60 -22.43 12.16
CA LEU A 505 -7.34 -22.82 13.53
C LEU A 505 -6.34 -21.85 14.18
N ALA A 506 -5.27 -21.41 13.50
CA ALA A 506 -4.31 -20.47 14.09
C ALA A 506 -4.89 -19.09 14.42
N THR A 507 -5.91 -18.63 13.67
CA THR A 507 -6.40 -17.24 13.76
C THR A 507 -7.76 -17.08 14.41
N ALA A 508 -8.61 -18.11 14.40
CA ALA A 508 -9.88 -18.11 15.09
C ALA A 508 -9.71 -18.60 16.54
N THR A 509 -10.30 -17.87 17.48
CA THR A 509 -10.28 -18.26 18.90
C THR A 509 -11.16 -19.48 19.15
N ASP A 510 -10.90 -20.20 20.25
CA ASP A 510 -11.75 -21.34 20.64
C ASP A 510 -13.19 -20.89 20.86
N HIS A 511 -13.38 -19.72 21.48
CA HIS A 511 -14.70 -19.15 21.69
C HIS A 511 -15.41 -18.77 20.37
N PHE A 512 -14.68 -18.41 19.31
CA PHE A 512 -15.27 -18.21 17.99
C PHE A 512 -15.82 -19.52 17.41
N LEU A 513 -15.04 -20.61 17.52
CA LEU A 513 -15.45 -21.93 17.07
C LEU A 513 -16.64 -22.45 17.90
N ARG A 514 -16.54 -22.34 19.22
CA ARG A 514 -17.59 -22.74 20.17
C ARG A 514 -18.89 -21.98 19.92
N TYR A 515 -18.83 -20.67 19.69
CA TYR A 515 -19.99 -19.86 19.36
C TYR A 515 -20.65 -20.35 18.07
N ALA A 516 -19.86 -20.60 17.02
CA ALA A 516 -20.38 -21.12 15.75
C ALA A 516 -21.06 -22.48 15.90
N ILE A 517 -20.56 -23.36 16.78
CA ILE A 517 -21.18 -24.66 17.07
C ILE A 517 -22.48 -24.45 17.86
N ALA A 518 -22.46 -23.65 18.92
CA ALA A 518 -23.61 -23.49 19.80
C ALA A 518 -24.76 -22.73 19.11
N GLU A 519 -24.46 -21.61 18.47
CA GLU A 519 -25.44 -20.66 17.92
C GLU A 519 -25.65 -20.80 16.41
N GLY A 520 -24.82 -21.60 15.72
CA GLY A 520 -24.86 -21.72 14.27
C GLY A 520 -24.36 -20.44 13.57
N ARG A 521 -24.71 -20.31 12.29
CA ARG A 521 -24.53 -19.08 11.50
C ARG A 521 -25.84 -18.71 10.82
N ASP A 522 -26.41 -17.58 11.23
CA ASP A 522 -27.66 -17.03 10.71
C ASP A 522 -27.64 -16.87 9.19
N GLY A 523 -28.77 -17.20 8.55
CA GLY A 523 -28.89 -17.13 7.09
C GLY A 523 -28.07 -18.17 6.32
N THR A 524 -27.53 -19.19 6.99
CA THR A 524 -26.75 -20.27 6.36
C THR A 524 -27.26 -21.66 6.78
N PRO A 525 -26.83 -22.75 6.09
CA PRO A 525 -27.10 -24.12 6.51
C PRO A 525 -26.40 -24.56 7.81
N MET A 526 -25.50 -23.75 8.39
CA MET A 526 -24.84 -24.07 9.66
C MET A 526 -25.80 -23.83 10.83
N LEU A 527 -26.47 -24.89 11.27
CA LEU A 527 -27.46 -24.86 12.34
C LEU A 527 -26.83 -24.68 13.72
N ALA A 528 -27.63 -24.19 14.68
CA ALA A 528 -27.29 -24.13 16.09
C ALA A 528 -27.38 -25.53 16.73
N PHE A 529 -26.39 -25.90 17.54
CA PHE A 529 -26.39 -27.19 18.25
C PHE A 529 -26.71 -27.09 19.75
N LYS A 530 -26.83 -25.88 20.33
CA LYS A 530 -27.08 -25.67 21.78
C LYS A 530 -28.31 -26.37 22.35
N ASP A 531 -29.31 -26.66 21.50
CA ASP A 531 -30.54 -27.35 21.92
C ASP A 531 -30.43 -28.89 21.77
N SER A 532 -29.35 -29.37 21.13
CA SER A 532 -29.12 -30.79 20.83
C SER A 532 -27.87 -31.39 21.48
N LEU A 533 -26.94 -30.53 21.92
CA LEU A 533 -25.71 -30.87 22.61
C LEU A 533 -25.62 -30.07 23.91
N SER A 534 -25.15 -30.71 24.98
CA SER A 534 -24.81 -30.04 26.23
C SER A 534 -23.58 -29.11 26.06
N GLY A 535 -23.38 -28.22 27.03
CA GLY A 535 -22.21 -27.34 27.04
C GLY A 535 -20.88 -28.10 26.98
N ASP A 536 -20.76 -29.20 27.75
CA ASP A 536 -19.57 -30.05 27.78
C ASP A 536 -19.34 -30.77 26.44
N GLU A 537 -20.41 -31.16 25.74
CA GLU A 537 -20.32 -31.75 24.41
C GLU A 537 -19.86 -30.75 23.35
N ILE A 538 -20.31 -29.49 23.44
CA ILE A 538 -19.85 -28.40 22.57
C ILE A 538 -18.38 -28.06 22.86
N ASP A 539 -17.98 -28.03 24.13
CA ASP A 539 -16.60 -27.82 24.54
C ASP A 539 -15.71 -28.97 24.08
N ALA A 540 -16.20 -30.21 24.14
CA ALA A 540 -15.54 -31.39 23.60
C ALA A 540 -15.29 -31.28 22.08
N VAL A 541 -16.30 -30.89 21.29
CA VAL A 541 -16.12 -30.67 19.84
C VAL A 541 -15.13 -29.54 19.58
N THR A 542 -15.21 -28.44 20.33
CA THR A 542 -14.26 -27.32 20.22
C THR A 542 -12.83 -27.76 20.51
N ALA A 543 -12.62 -28.50 21.60
CA ALA A 543 -11.32 -29.07 21.97
C ALA A 543 -10.81 -30.07 20.92
N PHE A 544 -11.69 -30.87 20.32
CA PHE A 544 -11.33 -31.75 19.20
C PHE A 544 -10.85 -30.96 17.98
N LEU A 545 -11.57 -29.91 17.55
CA LEU A 545 -11.12 -29.03 16.46
C LEU A 545 -9.74 -28.43 16.79
N ARG A 546 -9.58 -27.90 18.00
CA ARG A 546 -8.34 -27.28 18.47
C ARG A 546 -7.18 -28.28 18.52
N SER A 547 -7.43 -29.53 18.88
CA SER A 547 -6.40 -30.58 18.90
C SER A 547 -5.78 -30.87 17.53
N ARG A 548 -6.43 -30.44 16.44
CA ARG A 548 -5.96 -30.57 15.05
C ARG A 548 -5.19 -29.35 14.55
N ALA A 549 -5.04 -28.30 15.37
CA ALA A 549 -4.26 -27.13 14.99
C ALA A 549 -2.79 -27.55 14.79
N SER A 550 -2.32 -27.42 13.56
CA SER A 550 -0.89 -27.48 13.24
C SER A 550 -0.32 -26.08 13.28
N GLY A 551 0.98 -25.93 13.58
CA GLY A 551 1.67 -24.65 13.46
C GLY A 551 1.45 -24.07 12.07
N TRP A 552 0.67 -22.98 11.99
CA TRP A 552 0.55 -22.15 10.81
C TRP A 552 1.15 -20.82 11.17
N ASP A 553 2.12 -20.41 10.38
CA ASP A 553 2.74 -19.10 10.47
C ASP A 553 2.30 -18.27 9.26
N VAL A 554 2.40 -16.95 9.41
CA VAL A 554 2.19 -16.03 8.30
C VAL A 554 3.18 -16.39 7.19
N PRO A 555 2.72 -16.66 5.95
CA PRO A 555 3.61 -16.94 4.85
C PRO A 555 4.56 -15.77 4.62
N GLU A 556 5.87 -16.04 4.61
CA GLU A 556 6.86 -15.04 4.24
C GLU A 556 6.61 -14.57 2.79
N PRO A 557 6.75 -13.26 2.49
CA PRO A 557 6.76 -12.77 1.13
C PRO A 557 7.88 -13.46 0.34
N THR A 558 7.52 -14.32 -0.61
CA THR A 558 8.48 -15.01 -1.47
C THR A 558 8.59 -14.31 -2.81
N ALA A 559 9.83 -14.10 -3.27
CA ALA A 559 10.11 -13.54 -4.59
C ALA A 559 9.98 -14.64 -5.65
N VAL A 560 8.74 -14.95 -6.06
CA VAL A 560 8.47 -15.92 -7.12
C VAL A 560 8.60 -15.27 -8.49
N SER A 561 9.39 -15.87 -9.39
CA SER A 561 9.48 -15.40 -10.78
C SER A 561 8.25 -15.84 -11.57
N LEU A 562 7.55 -14.89 -12.17
CA LEU A 562 6.46 -15.19 -13.12
C LEU A 562 7.05 -15.71 -14.43
N PRO A 563 6.39 -16.68 -15.11
CA PRO A 563 6.79 -17.12 -16.43
C PRO A 563 6.84 -15.94 -17.41
N THR A 564 7.84 -15.94 -18.29
CA THR A 564 7.95 -15.00 -19.41
C THR A 564 7.12 -15.48 -20.60
N PRO A 565 6.72 -14.59 -21.54
CA PRO A 565 5.96 -14.99 -22.72
C PRO A 565 6.59 -16.14 -23.52
N GLU A 566 7.92 -16.23 -23.54
CA GLU A 566 8.68 -17.31 -24.18
C GLU A 566 8.45 -18.69 -23.50
N GLU A 567 8.04 -18.70 -22.24
CA GLU A 567 7.79 -19.89 -21.43
C GLU A 567 6.30 -20.29 -21.40
N TYR A 568 5.41 -19.53 -22.05
CA TYR A 568 3.96 -19.75 -21.95
C TYR A 568 3.49 -21.04 -22.64
N ILE A 569 4.23 -21.50 -23.65
CA ILE A 569 3.84 -22.65 -24.47
C ILE A 569 4.47 -23.90 -23.87
N ILE A 570 3.63 -24.76 -23.30
CA ILE A 570 4.02 -26.09 -22.88
C ILE A 570 4.25 -26.93 -24.14
N ASN A 571 5.41 -27.60 -24.21
CA ASN A 571 5.84 -28.42 -25.33
C ASN A 571 5.72 -27.71 -26.69
N PRO A 572 6.52 -26.66 -26.96
CA PRO A 572 6.37 -25.84 -28.17
C PRO A 572 6.54 -26.65 -29.47
N GLU A 573 7.35 -27.70 -29.48
CA GLU A 573 7.53 -28.58 -30.64
C GLU A 573 6.51 -29.73 -30.70
N GLY A 574 5.56 -29.77 -29.77
CA GLY A 574 4.52 -30.80 -29.66
C GLY A 574 3.42 -30.68 -30.71
N GLY A 575 2.68 -31.77 -30.91
CA GLY A 575 1.46 -31.79 -31.72
C GLY A 575 0.29 -31.08 -31.04
N GLN A 576 -0.76 -30.76 -31.80
CA GLN A 576 -2.01 -30.23 -31.23
C GLN A 576 -2.80 -31.36 -30.56
N PRO A 577 -3.30 -31.19 -29.33
CA PRO A 577 -4.16 -32.17 -28.70
C PRO A 577 -5.52 -32.27 -29.42
N ASP A 578 -6.08 -33.48 -29.43
CA ASP A 578 -7.43 -33.77 -29.92
C ASP A 578 -8.35 -34.00 -28.72
N PHE A 579 -9.01 -32.94 -28.27
CA PHE A 579 -9.84 -32.96 -27.06
C PHE A 579 -11.30 -33.23 -27.36
N GLU A 580 -11.90 -34.15 -26.60
CA GLU A 580 -13.34 -34.34 -26.54
C GLU A 580 -13.92 -33.44 -25.43
N LEU A 581 -14.44 -32.28 -25.84
CA LEU A 581 -14.99 -31.30 -24.91
C LEU A 581 -16.46 -31.59 -24.58
N ARG A 582 -16.77 -31.68 -23.29
CA ARG A 582 -18.16 -31.66 -22.82
C ARG A 582 -18.75 -30.26 -23.08
N GLU A 583 -19.91 -30.23 -23.73
CA GLU A 583 -20.60 -28.98 -24.12
C GLU A 583 -19.74 -28.03 -24.98
N GLY A 584 -18.71 -28.55 -25.67
CA GLY A 584 -17.81 -27.75 -26.49
C GLY A 584 -16.95 -26.76 -25.70
N LEU A 585 -16.82 -26.94 -24.38
CA LEU A 585 -16.08 -26.03 -23.51
C LEU A 585 -15.26 -26.74 -22.43
N TYR A 586 -15.79 -27.80 -21.82
CA TYR A 586 -15.21 -28.40 -20.62
C TYR A 586 -14.32 -29.59 -20.97
N LEU A 587 -13.08 -29.54 -20.49
CA LEU A 587 -12.04 -30.55 -20.65
C LEU A 587 -11.85 -31.26 -19.31
N SER A 588 -11.85 -32.59 -19.30
CA SER A 588 -11.61 -33.35 -18.08
C SER A 588 -10.13 -33.38 -17.69
N ALA A 589 -9.86 -33.48 -16.39
CA ALA A 589 -8.52 -33.58 -15.83
C ALA A 589 -7.73 -34.77 -16.41
N ALA A 590 -8.40 -35.89 -16.66
CA ALA A 590 -7.79 -37.07 -17.29
C ALA A 590 -7.29 -36.80 -18.72
N GLN A 591 -8.08 -36.09 -19.54
CA GLN A 591 -7.67 -35.73 -20.91
C GLN A 591 -6.51 -34.73 -20.89
N LEU A 592 -6.55 -33.73 -20.00
CA LEU A 592 -5.49 -32.76 -19.87
C LEU A 592 -4.17 -33.41 -19.39
N ASN A 593 -4.21 -34.22 -18.33
CA ASN A 593 -3.02 -34.91 -17.83
C ASN A 593 -2.40 -35.80 -18.91
N LYS A 594 -3.23 -36.56 -19.63
CA LYS A 594 -2.75 -37.38 -20.76
C LYS A 594 -2.09 -36.55 -21.86
N ALA A 595 -2.69 -35.42 -22.25
CA ALA A 595 -2.09 -34.54 -23.26
C ALA A 595 -0.75 -33.95 -22.81
N MET A 596 -0.62 -33.61 -21.52
CA MET A 596 0.66 -33.16 -20.94
C MET A 596 1.71 -34.28 -20.95
N GLU A 597 1.35 -35.51 -20.56
CA GLU A 597 2.22 -36.68 -20.59
C GLU A 597 2.66 -37.07 -22.01
N ASP A 598 1.75 -36.96 -22.99
CA ASP A 598 2.01 -37.23 -24.40
C ASP A 598 2.85 -36.12 -25.08
N GLY A 599 3.21 -35.04 -24.36
CA GLY A 599 4.04 -33.97 -24.88
C GLY A 599 3.32 -33.02 -25.85
N MET A 600 2.00 -32.85 -25.69
CA MET A 600 1.19 -32.01 -26.59
C MET A 600 1.43 -30.51 -26.35
N ARG A 601 1.35 -29.73 -27.43
CA ARG A 601 1.50 -28.27 -27.43
C ARG A 601 0.24 -27.60 -26.89
N LEU A 602 0.35 -26.88 -25.78
CA LEU A 602 -0.77 -26.17 -25.16
C LEU A 602 -0.31 -25.01 -24.27
N VAL A 603 -1.25 -24.16 -23.85
CA VAL A 603 -1.06 -23.11 -22.84
C VAL A 603 -2.00 -23.37 -21.66
N LEU A 604 -1.49 -23.28 -20.43
CA LEU A 604 -2.28 -23.38 -19.21
C LEU A 604 -2.38 -22.05 -18.49
N LEU A 605 -3.61 -21.64 -18.17
CA LEU A 605 -3.90 -20.40 -17.46
C LEU A 605 -4.55 -20.70 -16.11
N ASP A 606 -3.93 -20.24 -15.04
CA ASP A 606 -4.52 -20.25 -13.70
C ASP A 606 -5.35 -18.98 -13.50
N ALA A 607 -6.67 -19.13 -13.44
CA ALA A 607 -7.59 -18.01 -13.31
C ALA A 607 -7.74 -17.48 -11.87
N ARG A 608 -7.08 -18.09 -10.89
CA ARG A 608 -7.10 -17.65 -9.48
C ARG A 608 -6.18 -16.45 -9.27
N SER A 609 -6.13 -15.93 -8.04
CA SER A 609 -5.12 -14.91 -7.70
C SER A 609 -3.70 -15.46 -7.79
N GLU A 610 -2.71 -14.58 -7.99
CA GLU A 610 -1.31 -14.99 -7.99
C GLU A 610 -0.90 -15.63 -6.65
N VAL A 611 -1.49 -15.19 -5.53
CA VAL A 611 -1.27 -15.82 -4.21
C VAL A 611 -1.61 -17.31 -4.25
N ALA A 612 -2.75 -17.67 -4.85
CA ALA A 612 -3.17 -19.06 -4.97
C ALA A 612 -2.29 -19.86 -5.95
N TRP A 613 -1.86 -19.24 -7.05
CA TRP A 613 -0.92 -19.84 -7.99
C TRP A 613 0.44 -20.14 -7.31
N ARG A 614 0.96 -19.21 -6.51
CA ARG A 614 2.20 -19.39 -5.74
C ARG A 614 2.10 -20.52 -4.73
N GLN A 615 0.95 -20.64 -4.05
CA GLN A 615 0.72 -21.73 -3.10
C GLN A 615 0.71 -23.11 -3.77
N THR A 616 0.07 -23.23 -4.93
CA THR A 616 0.03 -24.47 -5.71
C THR A 616 -0.51 -24.19 -7.12
N HIS A 617 0.07 -24.73 -8.18
CA HIS A 617 -0.43 -24.62 -9.55
C HIS A 617 -0.12 -25.88 -10.38
N ILE A 618 -0.79 -26.03 -11.54
CA ILE A 618 -0.47 -27.12 -12.48
C ILE A 618 0.87 -26.77 -13.16
N PRO A 619 1.82 -27.71 -13.33
CA PRO A 619 3.12 -27.42 -13.93
C PRO A 619 3.04 -26.71 -15.28
N GLY A 620 3.78 -25.61 -15.41
CA GLY A 620 3.79 -24.78 -16.62
C GLY A 620 2.59 -23.83 -16.77
N ALA A 621 1.69 -23.78 -15.79
CA ALA A 621 0.59 -22.82 -15.80
C ALA A 621 1.05 -21.39 -15.49
N ILE A 622 0.42 -20.43 -16.15
CA ILE A 622 0.69 -19.00 -16.01
C ILE A 622 -0.45 -18.37 -15.19
N PRO A 623 -0.17 -17.51 -14.19
CA PRO A 623 -1.23 -16.83 -13.48
C PRO A 623 -1.88 -15.76 -14.37
N VAL A 624 -3.18 -15.93 -14.63
CA VAL A 624 -4.03 -14.93 -15.28
C VAL A 624 -5.28 -14.75 -14.43
N PRO A 625 -5.18 -14.04 -13.28
CA PRO A 625 -6.31 -13.83 -12.40
C PRO A 625 -7.54 -13.30 -13.13
N TYR A 626 -8.71 -13.82 -12.79
CA TYR A 626 -9.96 -13.50 -13.47
C TYR A 626 -10.31 -11.99 -13.47
N TYR A 627 -9.79 -11.24 -12.51
CA TYR A 627 -9.97 -9.79 -12.37
C TYR A 627 -8.97 -8.96 -13.19
N ASN A 628 -8.03 -9.58 -13.91
CA ASN A 628 -7.11 -8.86 -14.79
C ASN A 628 -7.80 -8.37 -16.04
N GLU A 629 -7.40 -7.18 -16.51
CA GLU A 629 -7.88 -6.64 -17.77
C GLU A 629 -7.28 -7.42 -18.95
N PRO A 630 -8.09 -7.81 -19.97
CA PRO A 630 -7.63 -8.64 -21.08
C PRO A 630 -6.35 -8.16 -21.74
N GLU A 631 -6.23 -6.85 -21.95
CA GLU A 631 -5.12 -6.16 -22.63
C GLU A 631 -3.77 -6.43 -21.97
N THR A 632 -3.77 -6.83 -20.69
CA THR A 632 -2.56 -7.14 -19.93
C THR A 632 -1.93 -8.47 -20.32
N PHE A 633 -2.69 -9.44 -20.84
CA PHE A 633 -2.20 -10.80 -21.09
C PHE A 633 -2.48 -11.34 -22.49
N VAL A 634 -3.53 -10.87 -23.19
CA VAL A 634 -3.91 -11.42 -24.50
C VAL A 634 -2.83 -11.27 -25.57
N LYS A 635 -2.01 -10.21 -25.48
CA LYS A 635 -0.91 -9.94 -26.42
C LYS A 635 0.25 -10.94 -26.32
N ASP A 636 0.37 -11.60 -25.16
CA ASP A 636 1.49 -12.48 -24.84
C ASP A 636 1.10 -13.96 -25.06
N ILE A 637 -0.17 -14.27 -25.36
CA ILE A 637 -0.68 -15.62 -25.61
C ILE A 637 -0.77 -15.90 -27.12
N PRO A 638 -0.28 -17.06 -27.61
CA PRO A 638 -0.34 -17.40 -29.03
C PRO A 638 -1.79 -17.60 -29.53
N ASN A 639 -2.10 -16.98 -30.67
CA ASN A 639 -3.37 -17.18 -31.39
C ASN A 639 -3.12 -17.84 -32.77
N ASP A 640 -2.32 -18.90 -32.78
CA ASP A 640 -1.85 -19.64 -33.96
C ASP A 640 -2.55 -21.01 -34.14
N GLY A 641 -3.58 -21.28 -33.31
CA GLY A 641 -4.24 -22.57 -33.23
C GLY A 641 -3.82 -23.41 -32.02
N THR A 642 -2.85 -22.96 -31.23
CA THR A 642 -2.51 -23.57 -29.94
C THR A 642 -3.72 -23.60 -29.00
N TRP A 643 -3.94 -24.74 -28.33
CA TRP A 643 -4.99 -24.88 -27.33
C TRP A 643 -4.66 -24.13 -26.05
N ILE A 644 -5.61 -23.33 -25.58
CA ILE A 644 -5.52 -22.55 -24.34
C ILE A 644 -6.53 -23.08 -23.33
N ILE A 645 -6.04 -23.60 -22.22
CA ILE A 645 -6.87 -24.20 -21.19
C ILE A 645 -6.77 -23.34 -19.93
N ALA A 646 -7.90 -22.83 -19.46
CA ALA A 646 -7.96 -22.13 -18.18
C ALA A 646 -8.55 -23.02 -17.10
N TYR A 647 -8.07 -22.88 -15.87
CA TYR A 647 -8.61 -23.57 -14.70
C TYR A 647 -8.74 -22.62 -13.52
N CYS A 648 -9.54 -23.02 -12.53
CA CYS A 648 -9.57 -22.37 -11.22
C CYS A 648 -9.64 -23.42 -10.11
N ALA A 649 -9.84 -23.00 -8.86
CA ALA A 649 -9.92 -23.91 -7.72
C ALA A 649 -11.15 -24.83 -7.79
N CYS A 650 -12.27 -24.22 -8.16
CA CYS A 650 -13.57 -24.86 -8.30
C CYS A 650 -13.99 -24.98 -9.76
N PRO A 651 -15.12 -25.64 -10.08
CA PRO A 651 -15.60 -25.69 -11.45
C PRO A 651 -16.00 -24.31 -11.97
N HIS A 652 -15.30 -23.87 -13.02
CA HIS A 652 -15.73 -22.89 -14.03
C HIS A 652 -15.89 -21.41 -13.66
N ALA A 653 -15.96 -21.01 -12.39
CA ALA A 653 -16.31 -19.63 -12.05
C ALA A 653 -15.26 -18.61 -12.55
N ALA A 654 -14.02 -18.72 -12.08
CA ALA A 654 -12.94 -17.81 -12.47
C ALA A 654 -12.39 -18.12 -13.87
N SER A 655 -12.22 -19.40 -14.20
CA SER A 655 -11.77 -19.81 -15.53
C SER A 655 -12.77 -19.44 -16.63
N GLY A 656 -14.07 -19.46 -16.35
CA GLY A 656 -15.11 -19.01 -17.26
C GLY A 656 -15.00 -17.52 -17.63
N GLN A 657 -14.65 -16.66 -16.66
CA GLN A 657 -14.39 -15.24 -16.92
C GLN A 657 -13.19 -15.06 -17.86
N VAL A 658 -12.09 -15.79 -17.61
CA VAL A 658 -10.87 -15.74 -18.44
C VAL A 658 -11.13 -16.25 -19.87
N ILE A 659 -11.78 -17.41 -20.03
CA ILE A 659 -12.10 -17.96 -21.35
C ILE A 659 -13.09 -17.06 -22.11
N SER A 660 -14.07 -16.46 -21.42
CA SER A 660 -15.00 -15.49 -22.04
C SER A 660 -14.26 -14.27 -22.59
N LYS A 661 -13.28 -13.74 -21.84
CA LYS A 661 -12.40 -12.66 -22.29
C LYS A 661 -11.59 -13.08 -23.53
N LEU A 662 -10.92 -14.23 -23.50
CA LEU A 662 -10.15 -14.75 -24.64
C LEU A 662 -11.02 -14.93 -25.90
N LYS A 663 -12.22 -15.51 -25.77
CA LYS A 663 -13.13 -15.68 -26.92
C LYS A 663 -13.52 -14.35 -27.56
N LYS A 664 -13.74 -13.29 -26.78
CA LYS A 664 -14.01 -11.93 -27.29
C LYS A 664 -12.83 -11.34 -28.07
N TYR A 665 -11.61 -11.74 -27.73
CA TYR A 665 -10.37 -11.38 -28.40
C TYR A 665 -10.01 -12.31 -29.58
N GLY A 666 -10.92 -13.22 -29.97
CA GLY A 666 -10.79 -14.04 -31.17
C GLY A 666 -10.04 -15.36 -31.00
N PHE A 667 -9.71 -15.76 -29.77
CA PHE A 667 -9.13 -17.06 -29.49
C PHE A 667 -10.20 -18.16 -29.65
N LYS A 668 -9.96 -19.11 -30.57
CA LYS A 668 -10.94 -20.16 -30.92
C LYS A 668 -10.73 -21.45 -30.15
N ASN A 669 -9.48 -21.88 -30.00
CA ASN A 669 -9.13 -23.16 -29.36
C ASN A 669 -8.95 -22.96 -27.87
N THR A 670 -10.08 -22.79 -27.18
CA THR A 670 -10.12 -22.53 -25.73
C THR A 670 -10.97 -23.56 -25.01
N ALA A 671 -10.52 -24.01 -23.85
CA ALA A 671 -11.25 -24.93 -22.99
C ALA A 671 -11.11 -24.55 -21.51
N ILE A 672 -12.01 -25.07 -20.68
CA ILE A 672 -11.95 -24.95 -19.23
C ILE A 672 -11.69 -26.33 -18.64
N LEU A 673 -10.73 -26.46 -17.71
CA LEU A 673 -10.60 -27.66 -16.90
C LEU A 673 -11.84 -27.82 -16.02
N ASP A 674 -12.62 -28.87 -16.25
CA ASP A 674 -13.97 -29.06 -15.71
C ASP A 674 -13.93 -29.12 -14.17
N GLU A 675 -13.03 -29.92 -13.64
CA GLU A 675 -12.97 -30.25 -12.23
C GLU A 675 -12.15 -29.24 -11.39
N GLY A 676 -11.29 -28.44 -12.04
CA GLY A 676 -10.38 -27.51 -11.38
C GLY A 676 -9.16 -28.17 -10.71
N ILE A 677 -8.28 -27.34 -10.15
CA ILE A 677 -6.99 -27.81 -9.59
C ILE A 677 -7.15 -28.60 -8.27
N LEU A 678 -8.21 -28.37 -7.50
CA LEU A 678 -8.42 -29.11 -6.25
C LEU A 678 -8.67 -30.59 -6.55
N VAL A 679 -9.50 -30.90 -7.56
CA VAL A 679 -9.73 -32.28 -8.00
C VAL A 679 -8.50 -32.84 -8.73
N TRP A 680 -7.81 -32.04 -9.52
CA TRP A 680 -6.52 -32.43 -10.15
C TRP A 680 -5.53 -32.97 -9.12
N ALA A 681 -5.35 -32.26 -7.99
CA ALA A 681 -4.48 -32.71 -6.91
C ALA A 681 -5.02 -33.97 -6.20
N GLN A 682 -6.34 -34.10 -6.01
CA GLN A 682 -6.96 -35.30 -5.43
C GLN A 682 -6.78 -36.55 -6.28
N LEU A 683 -6.70 -36.39 -7.61
CA LEU A 683 -6.41 -37.48 -8.55
C LEU A 683 -4.92 -37.89 -8.53
N GLY A 684 -4.07 -37.19 -7.77
CA GLY A 684 -2.64 -37.47 -7.68
C GLY A 684 -1.83 -36.94 -8.85
N TYR A 685 -2.38 -36.03 -9.66
CA TYR A 685 -1.67 -35.43 -10.77
C TYR A 685 -0.65 -34.37 -10.30
N PRO A 686 0.40 -34.09 -11.10
CA PRO A 686 1.49 -33.21 -10.67
C PRO A 686 1.04 -31.79 -10.36
N VAL A 687 1.55 -31.21 -9.27
CA VAL A 687 1.42 -29.79 -8.91
C VAL A 687 2.79 -29.20 -8.62
N GLN A 688 2.91 -27.88 -8.75
CA GLN A 688 4.10 -27.10 -8.43
C GLN A 688 3.77 -26.03 -7.40
N ILE A 689 4.75 -25.67 -6.58
CA ILE A 689 4.71 -24.51 -5.69
C ILE A 689 5.57 -23.43 -6.36
N GLY A 690 5.16 -22.16 -6.29
CA GLY A 690 5.94 -21.06 -6.84
C GLY A 690 7.33 -21.03 -6.19
N ASN A 691 8.38 -21.14 -7.01
CA ASN A 691 9.78 -21.00 -6.59
C ASN A 691 10.24 -19.55 -6.71
#